data_AF-A0A3D5PLX2-F1
#
_entry.id   AF-A0A3D5PLX2-F1
#
_cell.length_a   1.000
_cell.length_b   1.000
_cell.length_c   1.000
_cell.angle_alpha   90.00
_cell.angle_beta   90.00
_cell.angle_gamma   90.00
#
_symmetry.space_group_name_H-M   'P 1'
#
loop_
_entity.id
_entity.type
_entity.pdbx_description
1 polymer ?
#
loop_
_entity_poly.entity_id
_entity_poly.type
_entity_poly.pdbx_seq_one_letter_code
_entity_poly.pdbx_strand_id
1 'polypeptide(L)'
;MGMRFFSTKDRPFHMGPYPLERLKRVDSLPNLQTVPPFKALNFRNLETPHSLVNAMGEYQAMMDAIREGVVNPTPAATPSDPQERSNHMKAFGYFQDTSMIGICELPKSAHLAQATRNPDIDRLAHDIRTKQTKTLASGIDQIMAALKESIEAPLQPIDDHTHAIVLLVEHHRDPKAHEPGSEWIMGTQAHRAALRSTETAVILAEYLHLLGYSARAHTATSSDVDLNQLAVAAGLASLEKGRLFAPYIGEGFGIAVVTTNFEMAVDAPLASWSDQPNGPAWWVGKGTSKSALNRDPYAKRRYVDGAHAFEKLKRVDTPTTYIDEDRVARVPKRADMFARAQFGDMGKKQQQAASGGWYARKSPASFAQRRLLGAFVLLQDGASNEVAEKPSDPVQNAANVKAATYFLGIDAVGISRCPDWTWYSHDATGAPLEPPHNQAISMIIDQGYETMEGASGDDWISVAQSMRAYLRFSLLGGVIAKQIRRLGYMAKAHSVMDGEVLQPPLLLLSGLGEVSRIGEVILNPLLGPRLKSGVVTTDMPMAHDKPIDFGLQNFCESCNKCARECPSGAITAGPKRMFNGYEIWKSDSQKCTTYRITTEGGAMCGRCMKTCPWNLEGIFKEKPFRWAAMNMPKAAPVLAKLDDTLGHGSLNEMKKWWWDLELKEDGGYKEPAEPANRRGIDPDLDLKYEDQTLAVYPAYLTPWPYPYPFAMDREAGIKAYQDMISADEYRARLARGETEGLSHTRPDFTDAPVIMARISKAEAMTPDVTKYEFTAWDGSALPDWTAGGHLDVVVTPDYLRQYSMSGDPADTSKYQIGVLREDEGRGGSLMMHRIFNEGRRVFISKPINHFDLVEDATKTYLMGGGIGITPMIAFAHRLHALGKPFELHYSASKMESAGYVEDLKAMPWAQHVTFHFSDQGTRADLDKLLNGYKDGWHVYTCGPDRYMEGVVQAAARQGFPEEARHLEYFSVPEQPDYVNYPFTVTLAKSGKELSVRADEDLSDVLIANGIPVDVKCSDGICGVCKCGLQSGDVEHRDFVLSNKQRENEIITCQSRAATPDGSIVIDL
;
A
#
# COMPACT_ATOMS: atom_id res chain seq x y z
N MET A 1 15.31 -5.47 -29.78
CA MET A 1 14.32 -6.55 -29.82
C MET A 1 14.21 -7.03 -31.26
N GLY A 2 13.97 -8.33 -31.50
CA GLY A 2 13.72 -8.83 -32.85
C GLY A 2 12.46 -8.20 -33.46
N MET A 3 12.35 -8.21 -34.79
CA MET A 3 11.28 -7.51 -35.49
C MET A 3 9.95 -8.28 -35.37
N ARG A 4 8.92 -7.64 -34.82
CA ARG A 4 7.55 -8.16 -34.79
C ARG A 4 6.75 -7.55 -35.95
N PHE A 5 6.25 -8.39 -36.86
CA PHE A 5 5.56 -7.93 -38.06
C PHE A 5 4.04 -7.89 -37.91
N PHE A 6 3.48 -8.81 -37.12
CA PHE A 6 2.04 -8.99 -36.98
C PHE A 6 1.56 -8.58 -35.59
N SER A 7 0.39 -7.93 -35.57
CA SER A 7 -0.35 -7.67 -34.33
C SER A 7 -0.93 -8.96 -33.77
N THR A 8 -1.09 -9.02 -32.46
CA THR A 8 -1.83 -10.08 -31.76
C THR A 8 -3.20 -9.62 -31.27
N LYS A 9 -3.70 -8.45 -31.70
CA LYS A 9 -4.99 -7.93 -31.23
C LYS A 9 -6.14 -8.95 -31.28
N ASP A 10 -6.14 -9.85 -32.28
CA ASP A 10 -7.18 -10.87 -32.49
C ASP A 10 -6.83 -12.25 -31.89
N ARG A 11 -5.70 -12.39 -31.18
CA ARG A 11 -5.30 -13.65 -30.51
C ARG A 11 -5.81 -13.64 -29.07
N PRO A 12 -6.62 -14.63 -28.63
CA PRO A 12 -6.98 -14.79 -27.23
C PRO A 12 -5.76 -14.87 -26.32
N PHE A 13 -5.82 -14.24 -25.14
CA PHE A 13 -4.65 -14.13 -24.26
C PHE A 13 -4.16 -15.49 -23.73
N HIS A 14 -5.08 -16.42 -23.46
CA HIS A 14 -4.76 -17.77 -22.97
C HIS A 14 -3.96 -18.64 -23.94
N MET A 15 -3.89 -18.26 -25.23
CA MET A 15 -3.04 -18.97 -26.20
C MET A 15 -1.56 -18.58 -26.10
N GLY A 16 -1.24 -17.56 -25.30
CA GLY A 16 0.13 -17.17 -25.00
C GLY A 16 0.95 -16.65 -26.19
N PRO A 17 2.26 -16.46 -25.98
CA PRO A 17 3.12 -15.83 -26.96
C PRO A 17 3.63 -16.77 -28.07
N TYR A 18 3.63 -18.09 -27.82
CA TYR A 18 4.05 -19.14 -28.76
C TYR A 18 2.86 -19.83 -29.42
N PRO A 19 2.99 -20.33 -30.66
CA PRO A 19 1.90 -21.00 -31.38
C PRO A 19 1.71 -22.47 -30.94
N LEU A 20 1.49 -22.71 -29.64
CA LEU A 20 1.36 -24.05 -29.08
C LEU A 20 0.15 -24.82 -29.65
N GLU A 21 -0.88 -24.09 -30.11
CA GLU A 21 -2.06 -24.64 -30.77
C GLU A 21 -1.74 -25.32 -32.11
N ARG A 22 -0.56 -25.04 -32.69
CA ARG A 22 -0.14 -25.60 -33.98
C ARG A 22 0.66 -26.88 -33.81
N LEU A 23 1.10 -27.22 -32.60
CA LEU A 23 1.92 -28.40 -32.34
C LEU A 23 1.10 -29.68 -32.55
N LYS A 24 1.77 -30.72 -33.06
CA LYS A 24 1.15 -32.04 -33.22
C LYS A 24 1.09 -32.71 -31.84
N ARG A 25 -0.10 -33.14 -31.45
CA ARG A 25 -0.37 -33.85 -30.19
C ARG A 25 -0.76 -35.30 -30.45
N VAL A 26 -0.69 -36.14 -29.41
CA VAL A 26 -1.08 -37.56 -29.43
C VAL A 26 -2.15 -37.82 -28.38
N ASP A 27 -2.97 -38.86 -28.60
CA ASP A 27 -4.13 -39.15 -27.75
C ASP A 27 -3.79 -39.94 -26.47
N SER A 28 -2.56 -40.43 -26.35
CA SER A 28 -2.11 -41.25 -25.21
C SER A 28 -0.84 -40.71 -24.57
N LEU A 29 -0.78 -40.75 -23.23
CA LEU A 29 0.43 -40.42 -22.48
C LEU A 29 1.61 -41.33 -22.87
N PRO A 30 2.80 -40.75 -23.11
CA PRO A 30 4.01 -41.56 -23.24
C PRO A 30 4.36 -42.21 -21.90
N ASN A 31 5.20 -43.24 -21.94
CA ASN A 31 5.69 -43.91 -20.73
C ASN A 31 6.55 -42.94 -19.89
N LEU A 32 5.94 -42.34 -18.85
CA LEU A 32 6.56 -41.31 -18.01
C LEU A 32 7.75 -41.84 -17.20
N GLN A 33 7.83 -43.15 -16.95
CA GLN A 33 8.93 -43.78 -16.23
C GLN A 33 10.25 -43.75 -17.02
N THR A 34 10.19 -43.47 -18.33
CA THR A 34 11.37 -43.27 -19.17
C THR A 34 11.92 -41.84 -19.11
N VAL A 35 11.17 -40.91 -18.52
CA VAL A 35 11.58 -39.51 -18.38
C VAL A 35 12.65 -39.41 -17.29
N PRO A 36 13.80 -38.77 -17.56
CA PRO A 36 14.84 -38.62 -16.55
C PRO A 36 14.32 -37.77 -15.37
N PRO A 37 14.59 -38.19 -14.11
CA PRO A 37 14.07 -37.50 -12.95
C PRO A 37 14.59 -36.06 -12.89
N PHE A 38 13.76 -35.16 -12.38
CA PHE A 38 14.16 -33.77 -12.18
C PHE A 38 15.28 -33.68 -11.13
N LYS A 39 16.32 -32.89 -11.43
CA LYS A 39 17.43 -32.64 -10.49
C LYS A 39 17.23 -31.30 -9.82
N ALA A 40 17.08 -31.32 -8.49
CA ALA A 40 16.96 -30.12 -7.69
C ALA A 40 18.15 -29.17 -7.91
N LEU A 41 17.88 -27.87 -8.04
CA LEU A 41 18.90 -26.84 -8.16
C LEU A 41 19.48 -26.46 -6.80
N ASN A 42 20.71 -25.98 -6.80
CA ASN A 42 21.36 -25.43 -5.61
C ASN A 42 21.72 -23.96 -5.86
N PHE A 43 21.25 -23.06 -5.01
CA PHE A 43 21.51 -21.62 -5.08
C PHE A 43 22.75 -21.17 -4.29
N ARG A 44 23.59 -22.11 -3.86
CA ARG A 44 24.88 -21.83 -3.22
C ARG A 44 26.02 -22.26 -4.14
N ASN A 45 26.83 -21.29 -4.55
CA ASN A 45 28.08 -21.51 -5.27
C ASN A 45 29.22 -20.75 -4.55
N LEU A 46 29.85 -21.45 -3.61
CA LEU A 46 30.89 -20.88 -2.74
C LEU A 46 32.23 -20.67 -3.46
N GLU A 47 32.45 -21.36 -4.58
CA GLU A 47 33.68 -21.25 -5.37
C GLU A 47 33.71 -19.94 -6.20
N THR A 48 32.54 -19.37 -6.51
CA THR A 48 32.40 -18.11 -7.25
C THR A 48 31.55 -17.10 -6.46
N PRO A 49 32.13 -16.44 -5.44
CA PRO A 49 31.36 -15.59 -4.52
C PRO A 49 30.69 -14.39 -5.18
N HIS A 50 31.21 -13.93 -6.33
CA HIS A 50 30.67 -12.87 -7.16
C HIS A 50 29.55 -13.33 -8.12
N SER A 51 29.26 -14.64 -8.20
CA SER A 51 28.15 -15.15 -9.00
C SER A 51 26.80 -14.71 -8.43
N LEU A 52 25.90 -14.29 -9.33
CA LEU A 52 24.55 -13.86 -9.00
C LEU A 52 23.69 -14.96 -8.38
N VAL A 53 24.05 -16.24 -8.58
CA VAL A 53 23.39 -17.41 -7.99
C VAL A 53 23.22 -17.24 -6.48
N ASN A 54 24.26 -16.74 -5.82
CA ASN A 54 24.27 -16.61 -4.37
C ASN A 54 23.37 -15.49 -3.83
N ALA A 55 23.04 -14.49 -4.67
CA ALA A 55 22.11 -13.42 -4.31
C ALA A 55 20.64 -13.83 -4.52
N MET A 56 20.38 -14.75 -5.45
CA MET A 56 19.05 -15.27 -5.74
C MET A 56 18.51 -16.22 -4.66
N GLY A 57 19.39 -16.91 -3.93
CA GLY A 57 19.00 -17.99 -3.01
C GLY A 57 18.00 -17.60 -1.92
N GLU A 58 18.13 -16.42 -1.31
CA GLU A 58 17.19 -15.99 -0.24
C GLU A 58 15.78 -15.73 -0.78
N TYR A 59 15.69 -15.18 -1.99
CA TYR A 59 14.41 -14.92 -2.63
C TYR A 59 13.73 -16.21 -3.08
N GLN A 60 14.51 -17.17 -3.61
CA GLN A 60 14.01 -18.52 -3.90
C GLN A 60 13.50 -19.20 -2.63
N ALA A 61 14.26 -19.15 -1.54
CA ALA A 61 13.89 -19.76 -0.27
C ALA A 61 12.66 -19.10 0.37
N MET A 62 12.49 -17.79 0.25
CA MET A 62 11.28 -17.09 0.70
C MET A 62 10.05 -17.56 -0.06
N MET A 63 10.14 -17.71 -1.38
CA MET A 63 9.03 -18.23 -2.19
C MET A 63 8.73 -19.70 -1.85
N ASP A 64 9.76 -20.52 -1.64
CA ASP A 64 9.57 -21.92 -1.21
C ASP A 64 8.92 -22.01 0.17
N ALA A 65 9.20 -21.07 1.08
CA ALA A 65 8.61 -21.02 2.42
C ALA A 65 7.10 -20.73 2.39
N ILE A 66 6.61 -20.08 1.32
CA ILE A 66 5.20 -19.73 1.16
C ILE A 66 4.56 -20.42 -0.06
N ARG A 67 5.14 -21.55 -0.48
CA ARG A 67 4.64 -22.38 -1.59
C ARG A 67 3.25 -22.98 -1.36
N GLU A 68 2.75 -22.88 -0.14
CA GLU A 68 1.42 -23.25 0.33
C GLU A 68 0.84 -22.10 1.18
N GLY A 69 -0.47 -22.10 1.36
CA GLY A 69 -1.19 -21.06 2.07
C GLY A 69 -2.48 -21.60 2.67
N VAL A 70 -3.19 -20.73 3.37
CA VAL A 70 -4.47 -21.07 3.99
C VAL A 70 -5.56 -21.03 2.93
N VAL A 71 -6.24 -22.15 2.71
CA VAL A 71 -7.39 -22.24 1.80
C VAL A 71 -8.55 -21.42 2.37
N ASN A 72 -9.13 -20.55 1.56
CA ASN A 72 -10.31 -19.78 1.95
C ASN A 72 -11.49 -20.74 2.20
N PRO A 73 -12.07 -20.77 3.41
CA PRO A 73 -13.19 -21.66 3.71
C PRO A 73 -14.47 -21.28 2.96
N THR A 74 -14.56 -20.04 2.45
CA THR A 74 -15.69 -19.56 1.66
C THR A 74 -15.35 -19.63 0.17
N PRO A 75 -15.94 -20.58 -0.59
CA PRO A 75 -15.62 -20.76 -2.01
C PRO A 75 -15.97 -19.53 -2.84
N ALA A 76 -15.14 -19.24 -3.83
CA ALA A 76 -15.41 -18.17 -4.78
C ALA A 76 -16.43 -18.57 -5.86
N ALA A 77 -17.09 -17.56 -6.45
CA ALA A 77 -18.01 -17.73 -7.58
C ALA A 77 -17.26 -17.97 -8.90
N THR A 78 -16.49 -19.06 -8.97
CA THR A 78 -15.74 -19.43 -10.18
C THR A 78 -16.65 -20.07 -11.23
N PRO A 79 -16.39 -19.87 -12.54
CA PRO A 79 -17.08 -20.60 -13.60
C PRO A 79 -16.96 -22.11 -13.41
N SER A 80 -18.00 -22.89 -13.73
CA SER A 80 -17.98 -24.35 -13.62
C SER A 80 -17.38 -25.07 -14.83
N ASP A 81 -17.29 -24.40 -15.99
CA ASP A 81 -16.72 -24.99 -17.22
C ASP A 81 -15.21 -25.23 -17.06
N PRO A 82 -14.73 -26.48 -17.12
CA PRO A 82 -13.31 -26.79 -17.01
C PRO A 82 -12.46 -26.14 -18.11
N GLN A 83 -13.01 -25.90 -19.31
CA GLN A 83 -12.28 -25.26 -20.40
C GLN A 83 -12.05 -23.77 -20.12
N GLU A 84 -13.07 -23.06 -19.61
CA GLU A 84 -12.92 -21.67 -19.17
C GLU A 84 -11.92 -21.55 -18.02
N ARG A 85 -11.94 -22.46 -17.05
CA ARG A 85 -10.93 -22.52 -15.98
C ARG A 85 -9.52 -22.73 -16.53
N SER A 86 -9.35 -23.66 -17.47
CA SER A 86 -8.07 -23.91 -18.15
C SER A 86 -7.57 -22.66 -18.87
N ASN A 87 -8.45 -21.97 -19.61
CA ASN A 87 -8.14 -20.73 -20.32
C ASN A 87 -7.72 -19.63 -19.34
N HIS A 88 -8.47 -19.44 -18.25
CA HIS A 88 -8.18 -18.44 -17.23
C HIS A 88 -6.82 -18.68 -16.57
N MET A 89 -6.55 -19.91 -16.11
CA MET A 89 -5.29 -20.23 -15.44
C MET A 89 -4.08 -20.10 -16.39
N LYS A 90 -4.23 -20.49 -17.66
CA LYS A 90 -3.21 -20.27 -18.70
C LYS A 90 -2.96 -18.78 -18.94
N ALA A 91 -4.03 -18.01 -19.11
CA ALA A 91 -3.95 -16.57 -19.25
C ALA A 91 -3.26 -15.93 -18.04
N PHE A 92 -3.60 -16.32 -16.81
CA PHE A 92 -2.97 -15.76 -15.63
C PHE A 92 -1.48 -16.10 -15.53
N GLY A 93 -1.08 -17.33 -15.89
CA GLY A 93 0.33 -17.73 -15.98
C GLY A 93 1.11 -16.93 -17.04
N TYR A 94 0.52 -16.70 -18.22
CA TYR A 94 1.12 -15.84 -19.24
C TYR A 94 1.20 -14.38 -18.82
N PHE A 95 0.19 -13.89 -18.08
CA PHE A 95 0.23 -12.57 -17.49
C PHE A 95 1.43 -12.44 -16.55
N GLN A 96 1.82 -13.46 -15.78
CA GLN A 96 3.06 -13.44 -14.97
C GLN A 96 4.37 -13.71 -15.76
N ASP A 97 4.34 -13.65 -17.10
CA ASP A 97 5.49 -13.89 -18.01
C ASP A 97 6.01 -15.32 -18.07
N THR A 98 5.12 -16.31 -17.86
CA THR A 98 5.44 -17.69 -18.24
C THR A 98 5.64 -17.79 -19.75
N SER A 99 6.64 -18.56 -20.20
CA SER A 99 6.91 -18.73 -21.63
C SER A 99 5.93 -19.71 -22.27
N MET A 100 5.69 -20.86 -21.62
CA MET A 100 4.70 -21.85 -22.04
C MET A 100 3.99 -22.42 -20.81
N ILE A 101 2.68 -22.62 -20.89
CA ILE A 101 1.88 -23.22 -19.82
C ILE A 101 0.99 -24.32 -20.43
N GLY A 102 0.84 -25.40 -19.67
CA GLY A 102 0.03 -26.56 -20.03
C GLY A 102 -0.55 -27.19 -18.77
N ILE A 103 -1.63 -27.93 -18.93
CA ILE A 103 -2.37 -28.53 -17.82
C ILE A 103 -2.51 -30.04 -18.08
N CYS A 104 -2.32 -30.86 -17.05
CA CYS A 104 -2.57 -32.31 -17.12
C CYS A 104 -3.26 -32.80 -15.86
N GLU A 105 -3.82 -34.01 -15.92
CA GLU A 105 -4.13 -34.79 -14.72
C GLU A 105 -2.82 -35.10 -14.00
N LEU A 106 -2.84 -35.14 -12.66
CA LEU A 106 -1.68 -35.50 -11.85
C LEU A 106 -1.47 -37.02 -11.90
N PRO A 107 -0.46 -37.54 -12.63
CA PRO A 107 -0.25 -38.97 -12.73
C PRO A 107 0.44 -39.49 -11.48
N LYS A 108 0.01 -40.66 -10.99
CA LYS A 108 0.60 -41.29 -9.79
C LYS A 108 2.12 -41.49 -9.90
N SER A 109 2.64 -41.71 -11.11
CA SER A 109 4.08 -41.89 -11.35
C SER A 109 4.92 -40.64 -11.12
N ALA A 110 4.29 -39.46 -11.12
CA ALA A 110 4.97 -38.20 -10.86
C ALA A 110 5.16 -37.96 -9.36
N HIS A 111 4.47 -38.65 -8.45
CA HIS A 111 4.70 -38.47 -7.01
C HIS A 111 6.11 -38.95 -6.64
N LEU A 112 6.86 -38.10 -5.94
CA LEU A 112 8.17 -38.45 -5.44
C LEU A 112 8.02 -39.32 -4.19
N ALA A 113 8.80 -40.40 -4.11
CA ALA A 113 8.89 -41.21 -2.88
C ALA A 113 9.43 -40.39 -1.70
N GLN A 114 10.30 -39.43 -1.97
CA GLN A 114 10.81 -38.47 -1.00
C GLN A 114 10.73 -37.06 -1.59
N ALA A 115 10.00 -36.17 -0.91
CA ALA A 115 9.91 -34.77 -1.30
C ALA A 115 11.30 -34.12 -1.24
N THR A 116 11.58 -33.26 -2.22
CA THR A 116 12.73 -32.36 -2.18
C THR A 116 12.36 -31.12 -1.37
N ARG A 117 13.25 -30.65 -0.51
CA ARG A 117 13.05 -29.44 0.30
C ARG A 117 14.28 -28.54 0.24
N ASN A 118 14.04 -27.24 0.05
CA ASN A 118 15.08 -26.24 0.11
C ASN A 118 15.60 -26.08 1.56
N PRO A 119 16.90 -26.32 1.81
CA PRO A 119 17.47 -26.22 3.15
C PRO A 119 17.53 -24.77 3.68
N ASP A 120 17.42 -23.75 2.82
CA ASP A 120 17.50 -22.34 3.22
C ASP A 120 16.20 -21.79 3.85
N ILE A 121 15.09 -22.55 3.80
CA ILE A 121 13.80 -22.15 4.40
C ILE A 121 13.95 -21.94 5.92
N ASP A 122 14.65 -22.84 6.61
CA ASP A 122 14.77 -22.81 8.07
C ASP A 122 15.50 -21.55 8.57
N ARG A 123 16.44 -21.04 7.75
CA ARG A 123 17.17 -19.80 8.07
C ARG A 123 16.27 -18.58 7.98
N LEU A 124 15.34 -18.54 7.02
CA LEU A 124 14.41 -17.42 6.84
C LEU A 124 13.27 -17.41 7.86
N ALA A 125 12.91 -18.58 8.39
CA ALA A 125 11.88 -18.69 9.43
C ALA A 125 12.18 -17.83 10.66
N HIS A 126 13.46 -17.69 11.03
CA HIS A 126 13.87 -16.80 12.11
C HIS A 126 13.54 -15.34 11.80
N ASP A 127 13.96 -14.85 10.63
CA ASP A 127 13.74 -13.47 10.20
C ASP A 127 12.25 -13.12 10.14
N ILE A 128 11.41 -14.04 9.67
CA ILE A 128 9.96 -13.81 9.55
C ILE A 128 9.28 -13.75 10.92
N ARG A 129 9.80 -14.47 11.92
CA ARG A 129 9.30 -14.42 13.30
C ARG A 129 9.72 -13.13 14.00
N THR A 130 10.96 -12.68 13.82
CA THR A 130 11.59 -11.67 14.68
C THR A 130 11.68 -10.26 14.09
N LYS A 131 11.73 -10.09 12.77
CA LYS A 131 11.87 -8.76 12.16
C LYS A 131 10.57 -7.98 12.18
N GLN A 132 10.66 -6.70 12.53
CA GLN A 132 9.57 -5.73 12.38
C GLN A 132 9.80 -4.87 11.14
N THR A 133 8.76 -4.68 10.34
CA THR A 133 8.80 -3.81 9.15
C THR A 133 8.59 -2.34 9.53
N LYS A 134 9.30 -1.43 8.86
CA LYS A 134 9.13 0.02 9.00
C LYS A 134 8.45 0.60 7.76
N THR A 135 7.14 0.48 7.66
CA THR A 135 6.41 0.97 6.47
C THR A 135 5.02 1.51 6.79
N LEU A 136 4.55 2.43 5.95
CA LEU A 136 3.17 2.93 5.89
C LEU A 136 2.33 2.21 4.82
N ALA A 137 2.81 1.09 4.28
CA ALA A 137 2.04 0.31 3.33
C ALA A 137 0.82 -0.31 4.02
N SER A 138 -0.38 0.11 3.59
CA SER A 138 -1.62 -0.40 4.16
C SER A 138 -1.71 -1.93 4.06
N GLY A 139 -2.21 -2.58 5.12
CA GLY A 139 -2.37 -4.04 5.18
C GLY A 139 -1.08 -4.86 5.36
N ILE A 140 0.09 -4.23 5.52
CA ILE A 140 1.36 -4.98 5.70
C ILE A 140 1.32 -5.89 6.92
N ASP A 141 0.70 -5.46 8.03
CA ASP A 141 0.63 -6.24 9.26
C ASP A 141 -0.16 -7.54 9.07
N GLN A 142 -1.23 -7.51 8.27
CA GLN A 142 -2.02 -8.70 7.92
C GLN A 142 -1.17 -9.68 7.10
N ILE A 143 -0.38 -9.16 6.15
CA ILE A 143 0.53 -9.98 5.35
C ILE A 143 1.59 -10.61 6.26
N MET A 144 2.22 -9.84 7.15
CA MET A 144 3.24 -10.35 8.08
C MET A 144 2.68 -11.40 9.05
N ALA A 145 1.45 -11.22 9.54
CA ALA A 145 0.77 -12.22 10.34
C ALA A 145 0.54 -13.52 9.55
N ALA A 146 -0.04 -13.44 8.35
CA ALA A 146 -0.27 -14.59 7.49
C ALA A 146 1.03 -15.32 7.11
N LEU A 147 2.13 -14.60 6.90
CA LEU A 147 3.45 -15.18 6.63
C LEU A 147 3.98 -15.99 7.82
N LYS A 148 3.81 -15.49 9.05
CA LYS A 148 4.20 -16.22 10.26
C LYS A 148 3.38 -17.51 10.40
N GLU A 149 2.07 -17.43 10.25
CA GLU A 149 1.17 -18.59 10.30
C GLU A 149 1.56 -19.65 9.26
N SER A 150 1.90 -19.22 8.03
CA SER A 150 2.27 -20.14 6.94
C SER A 150 3.55 -20.93 7.19
N ILE A 151 4.48 -20.36 7.95
CA ILE A 151 5.76 -21.00 8.30
C ILE A 151 5.60 -21.95 9.47
N GLU A 152 4.64 -21.68 10.36
CA GLU A 152 4.37 -22.49 11.54
C GLU A 152 3.42 -23.65 11.22
N ALA A 153 2.59 -23.51 10.19
CA ALA A 153 1.71 -24.57 9.72
C ALA A 153 2.48 -25.71 9.04
N PRO A 154 2.18 -26.99 9.36
CA PRO A 154 2.71 -28.11 8.61
C PRO A 154 2.10 -28.14 7.19
N LEU A 155 2.93 -28.48 6.20
CA LEU A 155 2.45 -28.74 4.83
C LEU A 155 1.44 -29.89 4.86
N GLN A 156 0.32 -29.73 4.17
CA GLN A 156 -0.69 -30.79 4.10
C GLN A 156 -0.26 -31.92 3.12
N PRO A 157 -0.93 -33.06 3.07
CA PRO A 157 -0.79 -33.98 1.94
C PRO A 157 -1.34 -33.36 0.64
N ILE A 158 -0.90 -33.85 -0.52
CA ILE A 158 -1.48 -33.49 -1.84
C ILE A 158 -2.39 -34.59 -2.39
N ASP A 159 -2.93 -35.43 -1.52
CA ASP A 159 -3.63 -36.66 -1.90
C ASP A 159 -4.97 -36.39 -2.62
N ASP A 160 -5.57 -35.22 -2.39
CA ASP A 160 -6.79 -34.76 -3.05
C ASP A 160 -6.52 -33.96 -4.34
N HIS A 161 -5.25 -33.70 -4.68
CA HIS A 161 -4.90 -32.98 -5.90
C HIS A 161 -5.07 -33.88 -7.12
N THR A 162 -5.79 -33.39 -8.12
CA THR A 162 -6.14 -34.14 -9.33
C THR A 162 -5.50 -33.58 -10.59
N HIS A 163 -5.10 -32.30 -10.57
CA HIS A 163 -4.58 -31.59 -11.73
C HIS A 163 -3.22 -30.96 -11.42
N ALA A 164 -2.44 -30.73 -12.48
CA ALA A 164 -1.18 -30.02 -12.44
C ALA A 164 -1.12 -28.94 -13.54
N ILE A 165 -0.86 -27.70 -13.15
CA ILE A 165 -0.54 -26.58 -14.04
C ILE A 165 0.98 -26.50 -14.15
N VAL A 166 1.51 -26.70 -15.35
CA VAL A 166 2.95 -26.78 -15.60
C VAL A 166 3.43 -25.52 -16.32
N LEU A 167 4.50 -24.93 -15.80
CA LEU A 167 5.04 -23.64 -16.23
C LEU A 167 6.45 -23.83 -16.75
N LEU A 168 6.71 -23.43 -18.00
CA LEU A 168 8.05 -23.33 -18.57
C LEU A 168 8.47 -21.87 -18.70
N VAL A 169 9.70 -21.58 -18.28
CA VAL A 169 10.37 -20.29 -18.52
C VAL A 169 11.59 -20.53 -19.39
N GLU A 170 11.63 -19.90 -20.56
CA GLU A 170 12.73 -20.06 -21.52
C GLU A 170 14.05 -19.50 -20.98
N HIS A 171 15.16 -20.16 -21.36
CA HIS A 171 16.49 -19.59 -21.28
C HIS A 171 16.68 -18.62 -22.46
N HIS A 172 17.36 -17.53 -22.20
CA HIS A 172 17.96 -16.72 -23.27
C HIS A 172 19.30 -17.33 -23.68
N ARG A 173 20.01 -16.73 -24.64
CA ARG A 173 21.37 -17.17 -24.97
C ARG A 173 22.28 -17.12 -23.74
N ASP A 174 23.23 -18.04 -23.67
CA ASP A 174 24.26 -17.94 -22.64
C ASP A 174 25.08 -16.66 -22.81
N PRO A 175 25.56 -16.07 -21.69
CA PRO A 175 26.49 -14.97 -21.74
C PRO A 175 27.78 -15.38 -22.47
N LYS A 176 28.41 -14.45 -23.19
CA LYS A 176 29.75 -14.68 -23.77
C LYS A 176 30.81 -14.37 -22.72
N ALA A 177 31.87 -15.15 -22.62
CA ALA A 177 32.90 -14.97 -21.59
C ALA A 177 33.49 -13.54 -21.54
N HIS A 178 33.67 -12.90 -22.69
CA HIS A 178 34.26 -11.56 -22.81
C HIS A 178 33.24 -10.42 -22.78
N GLU A 179 31.93 -10.68 -22.63
CA GLU A 179 30.96 -9.59 -22.59
C GLU A 179 30.82 -8.98 -21.18
N PRO A 180 30.57 -7.67 -21.06
CA PRO A 180 30.41 -7.05 -19.75
C PRO A 180 29.30 -7.71 -18.91
N GLY A 181 29.57 -7.92 -17.62
CA GLY A 181 28.66 -8.61 -16.70
C GLY A 181 28.77 -10.13 -16.67
N SER A 182 29.48 -10.76 -17.60
CA SER A 182 29.59 -12.22 -17.70
C SER A 182 30.04 -12.88 -16.39
N GLU A 183 30.92 -12.21 -15.63
CA GLU A 183 31.38 -12.65 -14.31
C GLU A 183 30.23 -12.94 -13.33
N TRP A 184 29.14 -12.16 -13.36
CA TRP A 184 28.03 -12.36 -12.43
C TRP A 184 27.01 -13.38 -12.96
N ILE A 185 26.80 -13.43 -14.28
CA ILE A 185 25.66 -14.14 -14.89
C ILE A 185 26.00 -15.43 -15.63
N MET A 186 27.29 -15.73 -15.87
CA MET A 186 27.70 -16.96 -16.55
C MET A 186 27.24 -18.20 -15.76
N GLY A 187 26.65 -19.17 -16.46
CA GLY A 187 26.20 -20.44 -15.84
C GLY A 187 24.96 -20.31 -14.94
N THR A 188 24.21 -19.21 -15.02
CA THR A 188 23.10 -18.93 -14.08
C THR A 188 21.69 -19.00 -14.70
N GLN A 189 21.57 -19.43 -15.97
CA GLN A 189 20.28 -19.47 -16.69
C GLN A 189 19.22 -20.32 -15.96
N ALA A 190 19.60 -21.50 -15.47
CA ALA A 190 18.67 -22.39 -14.77
C ALA A 190 18.13 -21.75 -13.48
N HIS A 191 18.99 -21.09 -12.71
CA HIS A 191 18.62 -20.37 -11.48
C HIS A 191 17.72 -19.17 -11.77
N ARG A 192 18.04 -18.40 -12.82
CA ARG A 192 17.19 -17.30 -13.28
C ARG A 192 15.82 -17.82 -13.68
N ALA A 193 15.75 -18.86 -14.50
CA ALA A 193 14.48 -19.42 -14.95
C ALA A 193 13.67 -20.00 -13.77
N ALA A 194 14.33 -20.67 -12.82
CA ALA A 194 13.70 -21.17 -11.60
C ALA A 194 13.09 -20.07 -10.73
N LEU A 195 13.79 -18.94 -10.56
CA LEU A 195 13.29 -17.79 -9.81
C LEU A 195 12.00 -17.24 -10.45
N ARG A 196 12.00 -17.12 -11.79
CA ARG A 196 10.86 -16.62 -12.57
C ARG A 196 9.68 -17.59 -12.58
N SER A 197 9.91 -18.89 -12.75
CA SER A 197 8.86 -19.91 -12.76
C SER A 197 8.26 -20.10 -11.36
N THR A 198 9.10 -20.06 -10.32
CA THR A 198 8.65 -20.12 -8.92
C THR A 198 7.74 -18.95 -8.56
N GLU A 199 8.12 -17.71 -8.92
CA GLU A 199 7.28 -16.53 -8.67
C GLU A 199 5.86 -16.75 -9.20
N THR A 200 5.74 -17.24 -10.45
CA THR A 200 4.44 -17.51 -11.05
C THR A 200 3.69 -18.64 -10.35
N ALA A 201 4.36 -19.75 -10.03
CA ALA A 201 3.74 -20.89 -9.37
C ALA A 201 3.16 -20.51 -8.00
N VAL A 202 3.90 -19.74 -7.20
CA VAL A 202 3.44 -19.29 -5.87
C VAL A 202 2.23 -18.35 -5.99
N ILE A 203 2.23 -17.44 -6.96
CA ILE A 203 1.07 -16.55 -7.21
C ILE A 203 -0.16 -17.38 -7.60
N LEU A 204 -0.02 -18.35 -8.50
CA LEU A 204 -1.15 -19.16 -8.95
C LEU A 204 -1.68 -20.08 -7.84
N ALA A 205 -0.80 -20.65 -7.01
CA ALA A 205 -1.22 -21.43 -5.83
C ALA A 205 -1.99 -20.55 -4.83
N GLU A 206 -1.47 -19.35 -4.53
CA GLU A 206 -2.16 -18.41 -3.65
C GLU A 206 -3.51 -17.96 -4.22
N TYR A 207 -3.57 -17.70 -5.53
CA TYR A 207 -4.83 -17.37 -6.18
C TYR A 207 -5.88 -18.47 -6.00
N LEU A 208 -5.50 -19.74 -6.15
CA LEU A 208 -6.39 -20.88 -5.93
C LEU A 208 -6.84 -20.99 -4.47
N HIS A 209 -5.95 -20.74 -3.51
CA HIS A 209 -6.33 -20.68 -2.09
C HIS A 209 -7.39 -19.61 -1.82
N LEU A 210 -7.23 -18.41 -2.39
CA LEU A 210 -8.19 -17.33 -2.26
C LEU A 210 -9.56 -17.69 -2.86
N LEU A 211 -9.56 -18.50 -3.92
CA LEU A 211 -10.79 -19.03 -4.54
C LEU A 211 -11.42 -20.20 -3.78
N GLY A 212 -10.75 -20.74 -2.75
CA GLY A 212 -11.24 -21.85 -1.92
C GLY A 212 -10.82 -23.24 -2.41
N TYR A 213 -9.74 -23.34 -3.20
CA TYR A 213 -9.20 -24.61 -3.69
C TYR A 213 -7.84 -24.91 -3.05
N SER A 214 -7.59 -26.19 -2.76
CA SER A 214 -6.27 -26.62 -2.30
C SER A 214 -5.28 -26.55 -3.44
N ALA A 215 -4.10 -25.98 -3.20
CA ALA A 215 -3.05 -25.89 -4.19
C ALA A 215 -1.65 -25.93 -3.56
N ARG A 216 -0.66 -26.40 -4.32
CA ARG A 216 0.74 -26.34 -3.90
C ARG A 216 1.64 -25.97 -5.06
N ALA A 217 2.47 -24.97 -4.87
CA ALA A 217 3.55 -24.67 -5.79
C ALA A 217 4.70 -25.67 -5.59
N HIS A 218 5.29 -26.14 -6.69
CA HIS A 218 6.44 -27.03 -6.75
C HIS A 218 7.52 -26.36 -7.59
N THR A 219 8.70 -26.25 -7.03
CA THR A 219 9.78 -25.40 -7.52
C THR A 219 11.03 -26.23 -7.83
N ALA A 220 12.02 -25.60 -8.45
CA ALA A 220 13.28 -26.27 -8.75
C ALA A 220 14.07 -26.69 -7.49
N THR A 221 13.67 -26.23 -6.29
CA THR A 221 14.34 -26.44 -5.01
C THR A 221 13.47 -27.12 -3.96
N SER A 222 12.14 -27.11 -4.13
CA SER A 222 11.19 -27.77 -3.22
C SER A 222 10.02 -28.38 -4.00
N SER A 223 9.85 -29.70 -3.96
CA SER A 223 8.80 -30.40 -4.71
C SER A 223 8.41 -31.75 -4.10
N ASP A 224 7.14 -32.12 -4.26
CA ASP A 224 6.57 -33.43 -3.90
C ASP A 224 6.33 -34.29 -5.16
N VAL A 225 6.53 -33.70 -6.35
CA VAL A 225 6.29 -34.30 -7.66
C VAL A 225 7.48 -34.12 -8.59
N ASP A 226 7.63 -35.00 -9.57
CA ASP A 226 8.66 -34.93 -10.59
C ASP A 226 8.25 -33.93 -11.68
N LEU A 227 8.97 -32.80 -11.74
CA LEU A 227 8.66 -31.71 -12.66
C LEU A 227 8.85 -32.08 -14.13
N ASN A 228 9.79 -32.98 -14.44
CA ASN A 228 10.07 -33.39 -15.82
C ASN A 228 8.94 -34.29 -16.35
N GLN A 229 8.46 -35.25 -15.56
CA GLN A 229 7.32 -36.07 -15.93
C GLN A 229 6.09 -35.21 -16.24
N LEU A 230 5.82 -34.20 -15.39
CA LEU A 230 4.68 -33.31 -15.58
C LEU A 230 4.82 -32.40 -16.81
N ALA A 231 6.02 -31.93 -17.15
CA ALA A 231 6.25 -31.20 -18.40
C ALA A 231 5.93 -32.01 -19.66
N VAL A 232 6.18 -33.32 -19.62
CA VAL A 232 5.80 -34.25 -20.70
C VAL A 232 4.29 -34.52 -20.69
N ALA A 233 3.71 -34.79 -19.53
CA ALA A 233 2.29 -35.08 -19.37
C ALA A 233 1.39 -33.91 -19.80
N ALA A 234 1.76 -32.68 -19.46
CA ALA A 234 1.07 -31.45 -19.87
C ALA A 234 1.27 -31.07 -21.35
N GLY A 235 2.00 -31.88 -22.12
CA GLY A 235 2.24 -31.63 -23.53
C GLY A 235 3.02 -30.34 -23.80
N LEU A 236 4.04 -30.07 -22.98
CA LEU A 236 4.97 -28.94 -23.15
C LEU A 236 6.36 -29.39 -23.61
N ALA A 237 6.77 -30.61 -23.27
CA ALA A 237 8.02 -31.21 -23.72
C ALA A 237 7.83 -32.64 -24.25
N SER A 238 8.69 -33.06 -25.19
CA SER A 238 8.87 -34.45 -25.58
C SER A 238 10.21 -34.98 -25.09
N LEU A 239 10.37 -36.32 -25.03
CA LEU A 239 11.63 -36.97 -24.70
C LEU A 239 12.42 -37.28 -25.98
N GLU A 240 13.53 -36.58 -26.18
CA GLU A 240 14.39 -36.73 -27.35
C GLU A 240 15.79 -37.17 -26.91
N LYS A 241 16.22 -38.36 -27.33
CA LYS A 241 17.55 -38.92 -26.98
C LYS A 241 17.86 -38.87 -25.47
N GLY A 242 16.85 -39.13 -24.63
CA GLY A 242 16.97 -39.14 -23.17
C GLY A 242 16.99 -37.75 -22.52
N ARG A 243 16.62 -36.68 -23.24
CA ARG A 243 16.51 -35.30 -22.71
C ARG A 243 15.16 -34.71 -23.04
N LEU A 244 14.69 -33.79 -22.20
CA LEU A 244 13.45 -33.07 -22.48
C LEU A 244 13.71 -32.00 -23.54
N PHE A 245 12.80 -31.92 -24.51
CA PHE A 245 12.82 -30.91 -25.54
C PHE A 245 11.45 -30.24 -25.63
N ALA A 246 11.39 -28.94 -25.37
CA ALA A 246 10.19 -28.15 -25.55
C ALA A 246 10.19 -27.50 -26.95
N PRO A 247 9.16 -27.69 -27.78
CA PRO A 247 9.10 -27.06 -29.09
C PRO A 247 9.35 -25.55 -29.02
N TYR A 248 9.97 -25.00 -30.06
CA TYR A 248 10.35 -23.58 -30.17
C TYR A 248 11.44 -23.07 -29.20
N ILE A 249 11.61 -23.61 -27.99
CA ILE A 249 12.61 -23.16 -27.00
C ILE A 249 13.77 -24.15 -26.75
N GLY A 250 13.60 -25.42 -27.12
CA GLY A 250 14.64 -26.46 -27.06
C GLY A 250 14.82 -27.06 -25.67
N GLU A 251 16.06 -27.38 -25.29
CA GLU A 251 16.44 -27.93 -23.97
C GLU A 251 16.60 -26.83 -22.88
N GLY A 252 16.66 -25.56 -23.28
CA GLY A 252 16.97 -24.45 -22.37
C GLY A 252 15.72 -23.84 -21.73
N PHE A 253 15.24 -24.41 -20.63
CA PHE A 253 14.13 -23.87 -19.87
C PHE A 253 14.17 -24.28 -18.39
N GLY A 254 13.56 -23.47 -17.53
CA GLY A 254 13.21 -23.81 -16.14
C GLY A 254 11.76 -24.27 -16.03
N ILE A 255 11.47 -25.06 -14.99
CA ILE A 255 10.14 -25.65 -14.74
C ILE A 255 9.67 -25.26 -13.34
N ALA A 256 8.38 -24.95 -13.21
CA ALA A 256 7.66 -25.00 -11.94
C ALA A 256 6.26 -25.56 -12.19
N VAL A 257 5.61 -26.07 -11.14
CA VAL A 257 4.29 -26.70 -11.22
C VAL A 257 3.40 -26.20 -10.10
N VAL A 258 2.09 -26.11 -10.35
CA VAL A 258 1.07 -26.00 -9.29
C VAL A 258 0.19 -27.23 -9.35
N THR A 259 0.16 -28.05 -8.29
CA THR A 259 -0.83 -29.12 -8.16
C THR A 259 -2.04 -28.59 -7.41
N THR A 260 -3.25 -29.07 -7.74
CA THR A 260 -4.49 -28.57 -7.15
C THR A 260 -5.64 -29.56 -7.30
N ASN A 261 -6.66 -29.41 -6.46
CA ASN A 261 -7.97 -30.07 -6.62
C ASN A 261 -8.95 -29.27 -7.51
N PHE A 262 -8.53 -28.14 -8.08
CA PHE A 262 -9.32 -27.35 -9.02
C PHE A 262 -9.43 -28.04 -10.39
N GLU A 263 -10.64 -28.50 -10.75
CA GLU A 263 -10.89 -29.21 -12.00
C GLU A 263 -10.77 -28.30 -13.23
N MET A 264 -10.02 -28.75 -14.24
CA MET A 264 -9.71 -27.98 -15.46
C MET A 264 -9.60 -28.90 -16.69
N ALA A 265 -9.87 -28.36 -17.87
CA ALA A 265 -9.57 -29.07 -19.11
C ALA A 265 -8.04 -29.24 -19.29
N VAL A 266 -7.64 -30.46 -19.63
CA VAL A 266 -6.24 -30.88 -19.80
C VAL A 266 -5.76 -30.77 -21.24
N ASP A 267 -4.46 -30.57 -21.42
CA ASP A 267 -3.79 -30.56 -22.72
C ASP A 267 -3.31 -31.96 -23.10
N ALA A 268 -3.40 -32.30 -24.39
CA ALA A 268 -2.90 -33.57 -24.88
C ALA A 268 -1.35 -33.58 -24.99
N PRO A 269 -0.67 -34.71 -24.73
CA PRO A 269 0.79 -34.82 -24.87
C PRO A 269 1.30 -34.53 -26.28
N LEU A 270 2.57 -34.14 -26.40
CA LEU A 270 3.19 -33.84 -27.70
C LEU A 270 3.58 -35.11 -28.46
N ALA A 271 3.46 -35.07 -29.79
CA ALA A 271 4.18 -35.99 -30.66
C ALA A 271 5.70 -35.72 -30.61
N SER A 272 6.50 -36.68 -31.11
CA SER A 272 7.97 -36.55 -31.27
C SER A 272 8.37 -35.23 -31.93
N TRP A 273 9.52 -34.68 -31.54
CA TRP A 273 10.09 -33.45 -32.11
C TRP A 273 10.22 -33.49 -33.63
N SER A 274 10.55 -34.65 -34.20
CA SER A 274 10.66 -34.84 -35.66
C SER A 274 9.39 -34.52 -36.43
N ASP A 275 8.24 -34.62 -35.76
CA ASP A 275 6.93 -34.45 -36.35
C ASP A 275 6.37 -33.04 -36.15
N GLN A 276 7.05 -32.20 -35.35
CA GLN A 276 6.54 -30.88 -34.99
C GLN A 276 6.66 -29.90 -36.16
N PRO A 277 5.65 -29.07 -36.40
CA PRO A 277 5.67 -28.15 -37.53
C PRO A 277 6.72 -27.06 -37.32
N ASN A 278 7.60 -26.92 -38.31
CA ASN A 278 8.58 -25.85 -38.39
C ASN A 278 8.52 -25.23 -39.78
N GLY A 279 7.84 -24.09 -39.90
CA GLY A 279 7.60 -23.46 -41.19
C GLY A 279 7.50 -21.94 -41.14
N PRO A 280 7.29 -21.29 -42.30
CA PRO A 280 7.37 -19.84 -42.43
C PRO A 280 6.48 -19.06 -41.46
N ALA A 281 5.29 -19.58 -41.14
CA ALA A 281 4.36 -18.93 -40.19
C ALA A 281 4.98 -18.76 -38.79
N TRP A 282 5.76 -19.73 -38.31
CA TRP A 282 6.50 -19.62 -37.05
C TRP A 282 7.69 -18.67 -37.20
N TRP A 283 8.41 -18.74 -38.32
CA TRP A 283 9.62 -17.93 -38.53
C TRP A 283 9.34 -16.43 -38.43
N VAL A 284 8.23 -15.97 -39.01
CA VAL A 284 7.84 -14.55 -39.00
C VAL A 284 6.81 -14.18 -37.92
N GLY A 285 6.34 -15.15 -37.13
CA GLY A 285 5.36 -14.91 -36.06
C GLY A 285 3.95 -14.56 -36.55
N LYS A 286 3.48 -15.21 -37.64
CA LYS A 286 2.12 -14.98 -38.14
C LYS A 286 1.11 -15.39 -37.06
N GLY A 287 0.42 -14.41 -36.48
CA GLY A 287 -0.60 -14.62 -35.44
C GLY A 287 -0.05 -14.88 -34.03
N THR A 288 1.22 -14.60 -33.75
CA THR A 288 1.85 -14.77 -32.43
C THR A 288 2.79 -13.61 -32.10
N SER A 289 3.09 -13.38 -30.82
CA SER A 289 4.04 -12.33 -30.41
C SER A 289 5.50 -12.81 -30.48
N LYS A 290 5.76 -14.11 -30.23
CA LYS A 290 7.07 -14.76 -30.42
C LYS A 290 7.15 -15.45 -31.78
N SER A 291 8.36 -15.51 -32.31
CA SER A 291 8.75 -16.07 -33.60
C SER A 291 10.21 -16.51 -33.55
N ALA A 292 10.67 -17.29 -34.54
CA ALA A 292 12.09 -17.63 -34.64
C ALA A 292 13.01 -16.39 -34.74
N LEU A 293 12.52 -15.27 -35.28
CA LEU A 293 13.29 -14.05 -35.50
C LEU A 293 13.35 -13.10 -34.29
N ASN A 294 12.48 -13.28 -33.29
CA ASN A 294 12.41 -12.39 -32.13
C ASN A 294 12.36 -13.10 -30.77
N ARG A 295 12.41 -14.44 -30.74
CA ARG A 295 12.31 -15.26 -29.52
C ARG A 295 13.25 -14.78 -28.41
N ASP A 296 14.55 -14.77 -28.71
CA ASP A 296 15.59 -14.31 -27.80
C ASP A 296 15.99 -12.86 -28.14
N PRO A 297 15.64 -11.87 -27.31
CA PRO A 297 15.99 -10.48 -27.55
C PRO A 297 17.50 -10.21 -27.52
N TYR A 298 18.29 -11.10 -26.91
CA TYR A 298 19.74 -11.00 -26.76
C TYR A 298 20.51 -11.83 -27.79
N ALA A 299 19.86 -12.57 -28.68
CA ALA A 299 20.53 -13.38 -29.72
C ALA A 299 21.60 -12.60 -30.50
N LYS A 300 21.40 -11.29 -30.69
CA LYS A 300 22.33 -10.38 -31.37
C LYS A 300 22.69 -9.12 -30.56
N ARG A 301 22.36 -9.08 -29.27
CA ARG A 301 22.61 -7.92 -28.38
C ARG A 301 23.34 -8.38 -27.12
N ARG A 302 24.17 -7.51 -26.54
CA ARG A 302 24.78 -7.77 -25.24
C ARG A 302 23.74 -7.54 -24.15
N TYR A 303 23.85 -8.25 -23.04
CA TYR A 303 22.93 -8.05 -21.91
C TYR A 303 22.96 -6.62 -21.38
N VAL A 304 24.16 -6.02 -21.27
CA VAL A 304 24.36 -4.62 -20.83
C VAL A 304 23.58 -3.58 -21.64
N ASP A 305 23.28 -3.85 -22.93
CA ASP A 305 22.57 -2.94 -23.83
C ASP A 305 21.04 -3.05 -23.71
N GLY A 306 20.54 -4.02 -22.94
CA GLY A 306 19.11 -4.31 -22.82
C GLY A 306 18.44 -4.86 -24.08
N ALA A 307 17.18 -5.27 -23.93
CA ALA A 307 16.37 -5.78 -25.04
C ALA A 307 15.98 -4.65 -26.02
N HIS A 308 15.84 -3.42 -25.53
CA HIS A 308 15.46 -2.24 -26.29
C HIS A 308 16.68 -1.39 -26.67
N ALA A 309 16.57 -0.63 -27.77
CA ALA A 309 17.68 0.15 -28.32
C ALA A 309 17.85 1.52 -27.65
N PHE A 310 18.01 1.56 -26.32
CA PHE A 310 18.15 2.81 -25.55
C PHE A 310 19.44 3.58 -25.87
N GLU A 311 20.44 2.92 -26.44
CA GLU A 311 21.69 3.53 -26.90
C GLU A 311 21.51 4.49 -28.08
N LYS A 312 20.36 4.43 -28.76
CA LYS A 312 20.04 5.29 -29.91
C LYS A 312 19.27 6.55 -29.54
N LEU A 313 18.88 6.70 -28.27
CA LEU A 313 18.17 7.89 -27.80
C LEU A 313 19.14 9.07 -27.71
N LYS A 314 18.65 10.27 -28.07
CA LYS A 314 19.40 11.51 -27.86
C LYS A 314 19.56 11.74 -26.36
N ARG A 315 20.81 11.87 -25.92
CA ARG A 315 21.20 12.15 -24.54
C ARG A 315 21.48 13.64 -24.37
N VAL A 316 21.12 14.18 -23.21
CA VAL A 316 21.32 15.59 -22.84
C VAL A 316 21.90 15.65 -21.42
N ASP A 317 22.63 16.71 -21.10
CA ASP A 317 23.32 16.81 -19.80
C ASP A 317 22.37 17.12 -18.64
N THR A 318 21.30 17.86 -18.92
CA THR A 318 20.23 18.17 -17.97
C THR A 318 18.88 17.69 -18.51
N PRO A 319 17.90 17.37 -17.65
CA PRO A 319 16.56 17.01 -18.08
C PRO A 319 15.89 18.08 -18.96
N THR A 320 14.91 17.66 -19.77
CA THR A 320 14.16 18.54 -20.67
C THR A 320 13.18 19.49 -19.97
N THR A 321 12.95 19.29 -18.68
CA THR A 321 12.18 20.17 -17.79
C THR A 321 13.09 20.78 -16.74
N TYR A 322 12.86 22.06 -16.40
CA TYR A 322 13.71 22.78 -15.47
C TYR A 322 13.60 22.26 -14.02
N ILE A 323 14.74 22.20 -13.32
CA ILE A 323 14.85 21.85 -11.90
C ILE A 323 15.83 22.83 -11.25
N ASP A 324 15.36 23.56 -10.25
CA ASP A 324 16.19 24.36 -9.34
C ASP A 324 16.57 23.50 -8.12
N GLU A 325 17.57 22.64 -8.30
CA GLU A 325 17.96 21.61 -7.33
C GLU A 325 18.24 22.17 -5.93
N ASP A 326 18.79 23.38 -5.84
CA ASP A 326 19.11 24.05 -4.58
C ASP A 326 17.85 24.36 -3.74
N ARG A 327 16.67 24.38 -4.36
CA ARG A 327 15.39 24.75 -3.73
C ARG A 327 14.33 23.64 -3.82
N VAL A 328 14.70 22.43 -4.24
CA VAL A 328 13.79 21.28 -4.20
C VAL A 328 13.61 20.83 -2.75
N ALA A 329 12.40 21.01 -2.24
CA ALA A 329 12.05 20.66 -0.88
C ALA A 329 11.86 19.15 -0.68
N ARG A 330 12.49 18.59 0.36
CA ARG A 330 12.24 17.22 0.81
C ARG A 330 10.96 17.18 1.64
N VAL A 331 10.05 16.27 1.31
CA VAL A 331 8.76 16.10 2.00
C VAL A 331 8.78 14.82 2.86
N PRO A 332 8.04 14.72 3.97
CA PRO A 332 8.02 13.50 4.77
C PRO A 332 7.33 12.35 4.01
N LYS A 333 7.68 11.09 4.30
CA LYS A 333 6.99 9.92 3.71
C LYS A 333 5.48 9.92 4.00
N ARG A 334 5.06 10.54 5.11
CA ARG A 334 3.66 10.76 5.49
C ARG A 334 2.86 11.62 4.49
N ALA A 335 3.53 12.37 3.62
CA ALA A 335 2.91 13.12 2.53
C ALA A 335 2.43 12.23 1.36
N ASP A 336 2.81 10.95 1.32
CA ASP A 336 2.26 9.98 0.38
C ASP A 336 0.73 9.92 0.51
N MET A 337 0.03 10.16 -0.60
CA MET A 337 -1.43 10.25 -0.63
C MET A 337 -2.14 8.96 -0.17
N PHE A 338 -1.54 7.78 -0.34
CA PHE A 338 -2.08 6.53 0.20
C PHE A 338 -1.94 6.46 1.72
N ALA A 339 -0.82 6.95 2.27
CA ALA A 339 -0.68 7.09 3.71
C ALA A 339 -1.70 8.12 4.24
N ARG A 340 -1.85 9.27 3.58
CA ARG A 340 -2.85 10.28 3.93
C ARG A 340 -4.26 9.70 4.01
N ALA A 341 -4.69 8.94 2.98
CA ALA A 341 -5.97 8.24 3.02
C ALA A 341 -6.08 7.29 4.22
N GLN A 342 -5.05 6.47 4.46
CA GLN A 342 -5.03 5.48 5.54
C GLN A 342 -5.13 6.08 6.95
N PHE A 343 -4.63 7.30 7.16
CA PHE A 343 -4.73 8.01 8.43
C PHE A 343 -5.96 8.93 8.53
N GLY A 344 -6.86 8.92 7.54
CA GLY A 344 -8.10 9.70 7.59
C GLY A 344 -7.99 11.16 7.11
N ASP A 345 -6.84 11.58 6.59
CA ASP A 345 -6.61 12.96 6.11
C ASP A 345 -7.58 13.40 5.01
N MET A 346 -8.09 12.43 4.25
CA MET A 346 -9.02 12.62 3.13
C MET A 346 -10.49 12.35 3.49
N GLY A 347 -10.78 12.07 4.76
CA GLY A 347 -12.11 11.69 5.24
C GLY A 347 -12.28 10.18 5.46
N LYS A 348 -13.35 9.84 6.20
CA LYS A 348 -13.66 8.49 6.68
C LYS A 348 -13.89 7.47 5.56
N LYS A 349 -14.56 7.87 4.47
CA LYS A 349 -14.82 6.99 3.31
C LYS A 349 -13.50 6.49 2.68
N GLN A 350 -12.54 7.40 2.51
CA GLN A 350 -11.22 7.12 1.94
C GLN A 350 -10.38 6.28 2.90
N GLN A 351 -10.46 6.56 4.21
CA GLN A 351 -9.81 5.75 5.24
C GLN A 351 -10.31 4.31 5.21
N GLN A 352 -11.62 4.09 5.27
CA GLN A 352 -12.24 2.76 5.21
C GLN A 352 -11.86 2.01 3.93
N ALA A 353 -11.84 2.69 2.78
CA ALA A 353 -11.42 2.10 1.52
C ALA A 353 -9.90 1.82 1.45
N ALA A 354 -9.11 2.44 2.32
CA ALA A 354 -7.68 2.20 2.49
C ALA A 354 -7.36 1.16 3.57
N SER A 355 -8.24 0.95 4.55
CA SER A 355 -8.06 0.06 5.70
C SER A 355 -7.70 -1.36 5.28
N GLY A 356 -6.70 -1.95 5.94
CA GLY A 356 -6.20 -3.29 5.61
C GLY A 356 -5.76 -3.48 4.15
N GLY A 357 -5.55 -2.37 3.42
CA GLY A 357 -5.26 -2.35 2.00
C GLY A 357 -6.43 -2.79 1.12
N TRP A 358 -7.67 -2.54 1.54
CA TRP A 358 -8.90 -2.96 0.86
C TRP A 358 -8.87 -2.75 -0.66
N TYR A 359 -8.55 -1.54 -1.13
CA TYR A 359 -8.44 -1.20 -2.56
C TYR A 359 -7.59 -2.15 -3.42
N ALA A 360 -6.62 -2.87 -2.82
CA ALA A 360 -5.77 -3.82 -3.51
C ALA A 360 -6.10 -5.30 -3.22
N ARG A 361 -6.82 -5.61 -2.13
CA ARG A 361 -7.30 -6.98 -1.85
C ARG A 361 -8.71 -7.28 -2.40
N LYS A 362 -9.40 -6.23 -2.87
CA LYS A 362 -10.73 -6.29 -3.50
C LYS A 362 -10.79 -7.33 -4.63
N SER A 363 -9.71 -7.45 -5.41
CA SER A 363 -9.54 -8.44 -6.49
C SER A 363 -8.61 -9.57 -6.05
N PRO A 364 -8.97 -10.85 -6.26
CA PRO A 364 -8.17 -11.99 -5.82
C PRO A 364 -6.85 -12.09 -6.60
N ALA A 365 -6.84 -11.71 -7.89
CA ALA A 365 -5.63 -11.74 -8.71
C ALA A 365 -4.54 -10.80 -8.18
N SER A 366 -4.95 -9.62 -7.69
CA SER A 366 -4.04 -8.64 -7.08
C SER A 366 -3.59 -9.08 -5.69
N PHE A 367 -4.49 -9.61 -4.87
CA PHE A 367 -4.13 -10.04 -3.52
C PHE A 367 -3.14 -11.20 -3.52
N ALA A 368 -3.29 -12.15 -4.45
CA ALA A 368 -2.36 -13.25 -4.64
C ALA A 368 -0.91 -12.78 -4.89
N GLN A 369 -0.74 -11.73 -5.69
CA GLN A 369 0.57 -11.12 -5.93
C GLN A 369 1.08 -10.34 -4.72
N ARG A 370 0.18 -9.68 -3.99
CA ARG A 370 0.52 -8.79 -2.89
C ARG A 370 1.11 -9.52 -1.69
N ARG A 371 0.67 -10.76 -1.40
CA ARG A 371 1.22 -11.58 -0.30
C ARG A 371 2.73 -11.78 -0.47
N LEU A 372 3.16 -12.24 -1.65
CA LEU A 372 4.59 -12.42 -1.95
C LEU A 372 5.35 -11.09 -1.99
N LEU A 373 4.74 -10.04 -2.53
CA LEU A 373 5.33 -8.69 -2.53
C LEU A 373 5.62 -8.19 -1.11
N GLY A 374 4.71 -8.40 -0.17
CA GLY A 374 4.92 -8.07 1.25
C GLY A 374 6.04 -8.90 1.88
N ALA A 375 6.13 -10.19 1.57
CA ALA A 375 7.19 -11.07 2.08
C ALA A 375 8.60 -10.56 1.77
N PHE A 376 8.81 -10.00 0.57
CA PHE A 376 10.10 -9.46 0.17
C PHE A 376 10.53 -8.20 0.91
N VAL A 377 9.64 -7.51 1.63
CA VAL A 377 10.02 -6.35 2.47
C VAL A 377 11.12 -6.74 3.47
N LEU A 378 11.12 -7.98 3.96
CA LEU A 378 12.11 -8.48 4.91
C LEU A 378 13.52 -8.67 4.32
N LEU A 379 13.66 -8.63 2.98
CA LEU A 379 14.90 -8.87 2.24
C LEU A 379 15.43 -7.63 1.50
N GLN A 380 14.65 -6.55 1.43
CA GLN A 380 14.97 -5.33 0.69
C GLN A 380 16.23 -4.63 1.19
N ASP A 381 16.49 -4.71 2.49
CA ASP A 381 17.57 -4.04 3.20
C ASP A 381 18.40 -5.02 4.05
N GLY A 382 19.61 -4.63 4.43
CA GLY A 382 20.47 -5.42 5.33
C GLY A 382 21.91 -4.93 5.37
N ALA A 383 22.71 -5.51 6.27
CA ALA A 383 24.13 -5.23 6.36
C ALA A 383 24.87 -5.69 5.09
N SER A 384 25.93 -4.95 4.73
CA SER A 384 26.90 -5.36 3.72
C SER A 384 27.89 -6.35 4.30
N ASN A 385 28.48 -7.18 3.44
CA ASN A 385 29.51 -8.14 3.84
C ASN A 385 30.86 -7.45 4.02
N GLU A 386 31.65 -7.93 4.97
CA GLU A 386 33.09 -7.64 4.97
C GLU A 386 33.77 -8.50 3.89
N VAL A 387 34.47 -7.85 2.97
CA VAL A 387 35.20 -8.49 1.86
C VAL A 387 36.63 -7.96 1.81
N ALA A 388 37.56 -8.79 1.33
CA ALA A 388 38.97 -8.42 1.24
C ALA A 388 39.23 -7.28 0.24
N GLU A 389 38.48 -7.24 -0.85
CA GLU A 389 38.60 -6.22 -1.90
C GLU A 389 37.21 -5.86 -2.45
N LYS A 390 36.94 -4.56 -2.59
CA LYS A 390 35.68 -4.05 -3.14
C LYS A 390 35.86 -3.61 -4.60
N PRO A 391 34.91 -3.92 -5.51
CA PRO A 391 34.96 -3.43 -6.89
C PRO A 391 34.94 -1.90 -6.99
N SER A 392 36.01 -1.30 -7.53
CA SER A 392 36.20 0.16 -7.52
C SER A 392 36.02 0.85 -8.87
N ASP A 393 36.04 0.12 -10.00
CA ASP A 393 35.86 0.69 -11.34
C ASP A 393 34.38 1.04 -11.61
N PRO A 394 34.02 2.33 -11.69
CA PRO A 394 32.63 2.74 -11.86
C PRO A 394 32.02 2.29 -13.19
N VAL A 395 32.81 2.19 -14.27
CA VAL A 395 32.31 1.80 -15.60
C VAL A 395 32.02 0.30 -15.62
N GLN A 396 32.94 -0.50 -15.09
CA GLN A 396 32.75 -1.94 -14.98
C GLN A 396 31.58 -2.29 -14.05
N ASN A 397 31.49 -1.63 -12.88
CA ASN A 397 30.39 -1.80 -11.93
C ASN A 397 29.03 -1.51 -12.58
N ALA A 398 28.91 -0.37 -13.28
CA ALA A 398 27.70 -0.01 -14.00
C ALA A 398 27.33 -1.05 -15.07
N ALA A 399 28.32 -1.55 -15.81
CA ALA A 399 28.10 -2.56 -16.85
C ALA A 399 27.64 -3.90 -16.28
N ASN A 400 28.24 -4.34 -15.16
CA ASN A 400 27.87 -5.56 -14.46
C ASN A 400 26.44 -5.50 -13.92
N VAL A 401 26.08 -4.41 -13.24
CA VAL A 401 24.74 -4.18 -12.72
C VAL A 401 23.72 -4.18 -13.86
N LYS A 402 23.95 -3.44 -14.94
CA LYS A 402 23.03 -3.41 -16.08
C LYS A 402 22.85 -4.78 -16.71
N ALA A 403 23.95 -5.48 -16.99
CA ALA A 403 23.89 -6.82 -17.58
C ALA A 403 23.13 -7.82 -16.70
N ALA A 404 23.40 -7.84 -15.39
CA ALA A 404 22.67 -8.69 -14.43
C ALA A 404 21.19 -8.32 -14.36
N THR A 405 20.87 -7.03 -14.31
CA THR A 405 19.50 -6.51 -14.24
C THR A 405 18.68 -6.92 -15.47
N TYR A 406 19.24 -6.76 -16.67
CA TYR A 406 18.61 -7.20 -17.92
C TYR A 406 18.52 -8.72 -18.06
N PHE A 407 19.55 -9.45 -17.61
CA PHE A 407 19.56 -10.92 -17.60
C PHE A 407 18.43 -11.50 -16.73
N LEU A 408 18.20 -10.90 -15.56
CA LEU A 408 17.12 -11.26 -14.65
C LEU A 408 15.74 -11.04 -15.26
N GLY A 409 15.57 -10.00 -16.08
CA GLY A 409 14.34 -9.72 -16.83
C GLY A 409 13.69 -8.36 -16.54
N ILE A 410 14.48 -7.35 -16.13
CA ILE A 410 14.03 -5.96 -16.11
C ILE A 410 13.96 -5.41 -17.54
N ASP A 411 12.92 -4.63 -17.87
CA ASP A 411 12.68 -4.12 -19.23
C ASP A 411 13.56 -2.90 -19.57
N ALA A 412 13.84 -2.04 -18.60
CA ALA A 412 14.78 -0.93 -18.73
C ALA A 412 15.52 -0.66 -17.41
N VAL A 413 16.82 -0.40 -17.48
CA VAL A 413 17.63 0.04 -16.34
C VAL A 413 18.50 1.24 -16.72
N GLY A 414 18.58 2.19 -15.79
CA GLY A 414 19.43 3.38 -15.87
C GLY A 414 20.05 3.67 -14.51
N ILE A 415 21.24 4.26 -14.52
CA ILE A 415 22.01 4.57 -13.31
C ILE A 415 22.20 6.07 -13.23
N SER A 416 22.01 6.66 -12.05
CA SER A 416 22.26 8.07 -11.80
C SER A 416 22.84 8.30 -10.42
N ARG A 417 23.29 9.52 -10.15
CA ARG A 417 23.38 10.04 -8.78
C ARG A 417 22.03 9.91 -8.06
N CYS A 418 22.08 9.88 -6.73
CA CYS A 418 20.92 9.94 -5.84
C CYS A 418 21.03 11.19 -4.94
N PRO A 419 20.64 12.38 -5.43
CA PRO A 419 20.75 13.63 -4.69
C PRO A 419 19.83 13.65 -3.47
N ASP A 420 20.19 14.41 -2.43
CA ASP A 420 19.42 14.48 -1.17
C ASP A 420 17.95 14.84 -1.37
N TRP A 421 17.66 15.73 -2.32
CA TRP A 421 16.28 16.15 -2.65
C TRP A 421 15.41 15.04 -3.26
N THR A 422 16.01 13.92 -3.68
CA THR A 422 15.27 12.72 -4.11
C THR A 422 14.84 11.82 -2.95
N TRP A 423 15.33 12.09 -1.73
CA TRP A 423 14.94 11.36 -0.53
C TRP A 423 13.79 12.05 0.19
N TYR A 424 12.87 11.26 0.76
CA TYR A 424 11.93 11.82 1.73
C TYR A 424 12.70 12.46 2.89
N SER A 425 12.13 13.49 3.52
CA SER A 425 12.74 14.14 4.68
C SER A 425 12.68 13.27 5.94
N HIS A 426 11.64 12.43 6.06
CA HIS A 426 11.38 11.55 7.20
C HIS A 426 10.95 10.17 6.72
N ASP A 427 11.34 9.15 7.47
CA ASP A 427 10.94 7.77 7.23
C ASP A 427 9.46 7.51 7.61
N ALA A 428 9.02 6.25 7.47
CA ALA A 428 7.66 5.83 7.79
C ALA A 428 7.27 6.03 9.26
N THR A 429 8.25 6.23 10.14
CA THR A 429 8.08 6.38 11.57
C THR A 429 8.15 7.84 12.02
N GLY A 430 8.35 8.76 11.08
CA GLY A 430 8.54 10.18 11.36
C GLY A 430 9.94 10.53 11.87
N ALA A 431 10.91 9.62 11.79
CA ALA A 431 12.30 9.93 12.11
C ALA A 431 12.94 10.70 10.94
N PRO A 432 13.76 11.73 11.20
CA PRO A 432 14.53 12.40 10.15
C PRO A 432 15.37 11.39 9.38
N LEU A 433 15.34 11.50 8.07
CA LEU A 433 16.08 10.63 7.18
C LEU A 433 17.34 11.35 6.72
N GLU A 434 18.51 10.77 7.00
CA GLU A 434 19.77 11.23 6.42
C GLU A 434 20.11 10.32 5.24
N PRO A 435 20.21 10.82 4.00
CA PRO A 435 20.50 10.02 2.81
C PRO A 435 21.76 9.14 2.98
N PRO A 436 21.62 7.79 3.07
CA PRO A 436 22.76 6.91 3.30
C PRO A 436 23.54 6.59 2.02
N HIS A 437 22.96 6.83 0.85
CA HIS A 437 23.48 6.40 -0.44
C HIS A 437 23.46 7.54 -1.46
N ASN A 438 24.45 7.55 -2.36
CA ASN A 438 24.61 8.60 -3.37
C ASN A 438 24.43 8.09 -4.82
N GLN A 439 24.15 6.80 -5.01
CA GLN A 439 23.87 6.18 -6.31
C GLN A 439 22.44 5.63 -6.35
N ALA A 440 21.82 5.68 -7.53
CA ALA A 440 20.52 5.09 -7.80
C ALA A 440 20.56 4.24 -9.07
N ILE A 441 20.03 3.02 -8.98
CA ILE A 441 19.79 2.10 -10.09
C ILE A 441 18.29 2.03 -10.30
N SER A 442 17.80 2.80 -11.26
CA SER A 442 16.38 2.87 -11.60
C SER A 442 16.01 1.75 -12.57
N MET A 443 14.93 1.02 -12.25
CA MET A 443 14.46 -0.13 -13.02
C MET A 443 13.01 0.06 -13.42
N ILE A 444 12.65 -0.31 -14.65
CA ILE A 444 11.29 -0.29 -15.18
C ILE A 444 10.83 -1.72 -15.47
N ILE A 445 9.62 -2.04 -15.05
CA ILE A 445 8.84 -3.21 -15.47
C ILE A 445 7.62 -2.76 -16.27
N ASP A 446 7.43 -3.35 -17.44
CA ASP A 446 6.23 -3.18 -18.28
C ASP A 446 5.00 -3.81 -17.59
N GLN A 447 3.89 -3.08 -17.52
CA GLN A 447 2.61 -3.57 -16.97
C GLN A 447 1.84 -4.52 -17.89
N GLY A 448 2.28 -4.69 -19.14
CA GLY A 448 1.72 -5.62 -20.12
C GLY A 448 0.70 -4.95 -21.05
N TYR A 449 1.06 -4.83 -22.34
CA TYR A 449 0.23 -4.19 -23.37
C TYR A 449 -1.10 -4.92 -23.56
N GLU A 450 -1.04 -6.23 -23.81
CA GLU A 450 -2.20 -7.00 -24.24
C GLU A 450 -3.30 -7.05 -23.19
N THR A 451 -2.98 -7.18 -21.89
CA THR A 451 -3.99 -7.10 -20.83
C THR A 451 -4.60 -5.70 -20.74
N MET A 452 -3.78 -4.65 -20.91
CA MET A 452 -4.25 -3.26 -20.89
C MET A 452 -5.19 -2.93 -22.07
N GLU A 453 -5.02 -3.58 -23.22
CA GLU A 453 -5.94 -3.47 -24.37
C GLU A 453 -7.35 -3.98 -24.04
N GLY A 454 -7.45 -5.10 -23.29
CA GLY A 454 -8.73 -5.64 -22.85
C GLY A 454 -9.39 -4.85 -21.72
N ALA A 455 -8.60 -4.10 -20.94
CA ALA A 455 -9.07 -3.44 -19.73
C ALA A 455 -9.63 -2.04 -20.02
N SER A 456 -10.56 -1.57 -19.18
CA SER A 456 -11.00 -0.16 -19.13
C SER A 456 -9.90 0.77 -18.59
N GLY A 457 -8.94 0.18 -17.86
CA GLY A 457 -7.89 0.86 -17.10
C GLY A 457 -8.27 1.10 -15.64
N ASP A 458 -9.53 0.93 -15.26
CA ASP A 458 -10.09 1.14 -13.92
C ASP A 458 -11.12 0.06 -13.52
N ASP A 459 -11.00 -1.12 -14.12
CA ASP A 459 -11.81 -2.31 -13.83
C ASP A 459 -11.08 -3.26 -12.85
N TRP A 460 -11.52 -4.52 -12.76
CA TRP A 460 -11.06 -5.51 -11.80
C TRP A 460 -9.63 -6.04 -12.01
N ILE A 461 -8.98 -5.76 -13.16
CA ILE A 461 -7.60 -6.18 -13.42
C ILE A 461 -6.58 -5.05 -13.21
N SER A 462 -7.02 -3.79 -13.13
CA SER A 462 -6.15 -2.61 -13.10
C SER A 462 -5.08 -2.68 -12.00
N VAL A 463 -5.49 -3.00 -10.76
CA VAL A 463 -4.55 -3.16 -9.65
C VAL A 463 -3.60 -4.35 -9.83
N ALA A 464 -4.04 -5.46 -10.43
CA ALA A 464 -3.19 -6.63 -10.66
C ALA A 464 -2.07 -6.35 -11.67
N GLN A 465 -2.31 -5.49 -12.68
CA GLN A 465 -1.25 -4.99 -13.58
C GLN A 465 -0.16 -4.24 -12.82
N SER A 466 -0.57 -3.42 -11.85
CA SER A 466 0.36 -2.72 -10.96
C SER A 466 1.10 -3.69 -10.03
N MET A 467 0.39 -4.58 -9.35
CA MET A 467 0.97 -5.52 -8.38
C MET A 467 1.93 -6.50 -9.03
N ARG A 468 1.65 -7.00 -10.24
CA ARG A 468 2.59 -7.78 -11.04
C ARG A 468 3.94 -7.07 -11.18
N ALA A 469 3.90 -5.83 -11.65
CA ALA A 469 5.11 -5.09 -11.97
C ALA A 469 5.88 -4.69 -10.69
N TYR A 470 5.18 -4.34 -9.61
CA TYR A 470 5.79 -4.06 -8.30
C TYR A 470 6.44 -5.29 -7.66
N LEU A 471 5.75 -6.44 -7.71
CA LEU A 471 6.28 -7.71 -7.24
C LEU A 471 7.56 -8.08 -7.99
N ARG A 472 7.51 -7.98 -9.32
CA ARG A 472 8.66 -8.27 -10.19
C ARG A 472 9.88 -7.44 -9.81
N PHE A 473 9.70 -6.13 -9.65
CA PHE A 473 10.79 -5.27 -9.22
C PHE A 473 11.30 -5.68 -7.84
N SER A 474 10.40 -5.92 -6.88
CA SER A 474 10.81 -6.24 -5.50
C SER A 474 11.66 -7.51 -5.42
N LEU A 475 11.35 -8.50 -6.26
CA LEU A 475 12.16 -9.70 -6.44
C LEU A 475 13.52 -9.38 -7.09
N LEU A 476 13.52 -8.81 -8.30
CA LEU A 476 14.74 -8.70 -9.10
C LEU A 476 15.67 -7.57 -8.61
N GLY A 477 15.10 -6.41 -8.25
CA GLY A 477 15.83 -5.31 -7.61
C GLY A 477 16.37 -5.71 -6.24
N GLY A 478 15.62 -6.52 -5.49
CA GLY A 478 16.08 -7.12 -4.24
C GLY A 478 17.30 -8.03 -4.41
N VAL A 479 17.32 -8.87 -5.45
CA VAL A 479 18.49 -9.70 -5.81
C VAL A 479 19.70 -8.82 -6.15
N ILE A 480 19.51 -7.74 -6.91
CA ILE A 480 20.61 -6.80 -7.24
C ILE A 480 21.13 -6.10 -5.98
N ALA A 481 20.25 -5.62 -5.10
CA ALA A 481 20.67 -5.00 -3.83
C ALA A 481 21.45 -6.00 -2.96
N LYS A 482 20.99 -7.26 -2.86
CA LYS A 482 21.70 -8.32 -2.14
C LYS A 482 23.07 -8.60 -2.76
N GLN A 483 23.18 -8.63 -4.09
CA GLN A 483 24.45 -8.83 -4.77
C GLN A 483 25.45 -7.72 -4.42
N ILE A 484 25.01 -6.46 -4.44
CA ILE A 484 25.86 -5.32 -4.09
C ILE A 484 26.30 -5.39 -2.61
N ARG A 485 25.40 -5.75 -1.70
CA ARG A 485 25.74 -6.01 -0.28
C ARG A 485 26.78 -7.10 -0.11
N ARG A 486 26.70 -8.18 -0.91
CA ARG A 486 27.71 -9.26 -0.89
C ARG A 486 29.09 -8.81 -1.36
N LEU A 487 29.16 -7.78 -2.21
CA LEU A 487 30.40 -7.14 -2.67
C LEU A 487 30.94 -6.08 -1.69
N GLY A 488 30.28 -5.91 -0.53
CA GLY A 488 30.73 -5.06 0.56
C GLY A 488 30.28 -3.60 0.50
N TYR A 489 29.30 -3.29 -0.36
CA TYR A 489 28.69 -1.96 -0.46
C TYR A 489 27.31 -1.96 0.18
N MET A 490 26.90 -0.85 0.79
CA MET A 490 25.55 -0.68 1.29
C MET A 490 24.59 -0.63 0.10
N ALA A 491 23.45 -1.30 0.19
CA ALA A 491 22.42 -1.20 -0.83
C ALA A 491 21.03 -1.54 -0.30
N LYS A 492 20.01 -0.82 -0.76
CA LYS A 492 18.61 -1.03 -0.41
C LYS A 492 17.74 -1.01 -1.66
N ALA A 493 16.82 -1.97 -1.77
CA ALA A 493 15.78 -1.95 -2.80
C ALA A 493 14.55 -1.20 -2.29
N HIS A 494 14.16 -0.11 -2.95
CA HIS A 494 13.00 0.71 -2.62
C HIS A 494 11.80 0.29 -3.47
N SER A 495 10.92 -0.50 -2.85
CA SER A 495 9.69 -1.02 -3.46
C SER A 495 8.49 -0.09 -3.21
N VAL A 496 7.33 -0.47 -3.76
CA VAL A 496 6.05 0.19 -3.41
C VAL A 496 5.63 -0.08 -1.96
N MET A 497 6.09 -1.20 -1.37
CA MET A 497 5.75 -1.57 0.00
C MET A 497 6.70 -0.93 1.00
N ASP A 498 7.95 -0.66 0.64
CA ASP A 498 8.88 0.10 1.47
C ASP A 498 9.92 0.80 0.60
N GLY A 499 9.91 2.13 0.66
CA GLY A 499 10.83 3.00 -0.07
C GLY A 499 11.09 4.31 0.68
N GLU A 500 12.24 4.92 0.43
CA GLU A 500 12.70 6.16 1.09
C GLU A 500 13.10 7.24 0.09
N VAL A 501 12.98 6.92 -1.21
CA VAL A 501 13.29 7.81 -2.33
C VAL A 501 12.07 8.01 -3.23
N LEU A 502 12.01 9.17 -3.85
CA LEU A 502 11.08 9.51 -4.92
C LEU A 502 11.64 8.95 -6.23
N GLN A 503 10.92 8.00 -6.83
CA GLN A 503 11.36 7.32 -8.05
C GLN A 503 11.29 8.18 -9.33
N PRO A 504 10.26 9.02 -9.56
CA PRO A 504 10.18 9.84 -10.77
C PRO A 504 11.43 10.66 -11.10
N PRO A 505 12.03 11.44 -10.18
CA PRO A 505 13.24 12.19 -10.51
C PRO A 505 14.44 11.28 -10.84
N LEU A 506 14.54 10.10 -10.22
CA LEU A 506 15.63 9.16 -10.49
C LEU A 506 15.48 8.48 -11.86
N LEU A 507 14.25 8.30 -12.36
CA LEU A 507 14.01 7.88 -13.75
C LEU A 507 14.44 8.95 -14.76
N LEU A 508 14.19 10.22 -14.44
CA LEU A 508 14.55 11.36 -15.27
C LEU A 508 16.08 11.52 -15.34
N LEU A 509 16.76 11.51 -14.19
CA LEU A 509 18.21 11.64 -14.09
C LEU A 509 18.96 10.49 -14.78
N SER A 510 18.43 9.28 -14.71
CA SER A 510 19.00 8.10 -15.37
C SER A 510 18.64 7.98 -16.86
N GLY A 511 17.87 8.93 -17.40
CA GLY A 511 17.50 8.96 -18.81
C GLY A 511 16.63 7.77 -19.24
N LEU A 512 15.70 7.37 -18.37
CA LEU A 512 14.70 6.34 -18.66
C LEU A 512 13.36 6.90 -19.15
N GLY A 513 13.18 8.22 -19.13
CA GLY A 513 11.99 8.88 -19.67
C GLY A 513 12.04 10.39 -19.50
N GLU A 514 10.95 11.04 -19.90
CA GLU A 514 10.73 12.47 -19.74
C GLU A 514 9.44 12.74 -18.94
N VAL A 515 9.33 13.94 -18.36
CA VAL A 515 8.09 14.40 -17.70
C VAL A 515 6.95 14.44 -18.71
N SER A 516 5.80 13.88 -18.34
CA SER A 516 4.62 13.79 -19.21
C SER A 516 3.42 14.57 -18.65
N ARG A 517 2.41 14.84 -19.49
CA ARG A 517 1.16 15.49 -19.07
C ARG A 517 0.41 14.75 -17.96
N ILE A 518 0.59 13.42 -17.86
CA ILE A 518 -0.01 12.61 -16.79
C ILE A 518 0.41 13.13 -15.39
N GLY A 519 1.56 13.80 -15.31
CA GLY A 519 2.11 14.41 -14.12
C GLY A 519 3.16 13.53 -13.48
N GLU A 520 2.80 12.80 -12.44
CA GLU A 520 3.69 11.94 -11.63
C GLU A 520 4.19 10.67 -12.36
N VAL A 521 3.98 10.57 -13.68
CA VAL A 521 4.43 9.45 -14.50
C VAL A 521 5.46 9.94 -15.50
N ILE A 522 6.69 9.48 -15.31
CA ILE A 522 7.77 9.64 -16.29
C ILE A 522 7.53 8.66 -17.43
N LEU A 523 7.44 9.19 -18.66
CA LEU A 523 7.08 8.41 -19.84
C LEU A 523 8.33 7.95 -20.57
N ASN A 524 8.41 6.64 -20.82
CA ASN A 524 9.50 6.02 -21.56
C ASN A 524 9.21 6.04 -23.08
N PRO A 525 10.19 6.34 -23.95
CA PRO A 525 9.97 6.45 -25.39
C PRO A 525 9.56 5.14 -26.10
N LEU A 526 9.85 3.99 -25.49
CA LEU A 526 9.63 2.66 -26.09
C LEU A 526 8.50 1.90 -25.41
N LEU A 527 8.36 2.02 -24.09
CA LEU A 527 7.32 1.39 -23.28
C LEU A 527 6.10 2.31 -23.04
N GLY A 528 6.21 3.59 -23.41
CA GLY A 528 5.21 4.61 -23.10
C GLY A 528 5.11 4.82 -21.58
N PRO A 529 3.91 5.21 -21.07
CA PRO A 529 3.67 5.32 -19.64
C PRO A 529 3.29 3.97 -18.99
N ARG A 530 3.30 2.86 -19.73
CA ARG A 530 2.83 1.52 -19.29
C ARG A 530 3.84 0.81 -18.38
N LEU A 531 4.30 1.50 -17.34
CA LEU A 531 5.40 1.04 -16.51
C LEU A 531 5.10 1.15 -15.03
N LYS A 532 5.76 0.31 -14.24
CA LYS A 532 6.08 0.61 -12.84
C LYS A 532 7.58 0.66 -12.70
N SER A 533 8.04 1.51 -11.79
CA SER A 533 9.44 1.62 -11.45
C SER A 533 9.72 1.06 -10.06
N GLY A 534 11.00 0.80 -9.84
CA GLY A 534 11.60 0.71 -8.53
C GLY A 534 13.07 1.11 -8.61
N VAL A 535 13.67 1.35 -7.46
CA VAL A 535 15.04 1.87 -7.37
C VAL A 535 15.84 1.04 -6.38
N VAL A 536 17.07 0.70 -6.73
CA VAL A 536 18.08 0.26 -5.76
C VAL A 536 19.03 1.42 -5.50
N THR A 537 19.17 1.87 -4.26
CA THR A 537 20.21 2.84 -3.88
C THR A 537 21.42 2.14 -3.30
N THR A 538 22.61 2.73 -3.47
CA THR A 538 23.88 2.17 -2.99
C THR A 538 24.98 3.23 -2.86
N ASP A 539 26.05 2.91 -2.12
CA ASP A 539 27.32 3.64 -2.10
C ASP A 539 28.38 3.05 -3.07
N MET A 540 28.05 1.97 -3.81
CA MET A 540 28.95 1.36 -4.79
C MET A 540 29.22 2.31 -5.96
N PRO A 541 30.48 2.71 -6.23
CA PRO A 541 30.77 3.67 -7.29
C PRO A 541 30.36 3.13 -8.67
N MET A 542 29.63 3.93 -9.44
CA MET A 542 29.12 3.57 -10.77
C MET A 542 29.14 4.76 -11.72
N ALA A 543 29.39 4.50 -13.00
CA ALA A 543 29.20 5.48 -14.07
C ALA A 543 27.71 5.73 -14.31
N HIS A 544 27.32 7.00 -14.45
CA HIS A 544 25.93 7.40 -14.65
C HIS A 544 25.53 7.47 -16.11
N ASP A 545 24.27 7.17 -16.37
CA ASP A 545 23.59 7.53 -17.59
C ASP A 545 23.28 9.04 -17.62
N LYS A 546 22.95 9.53 -18.81
CA LYS A 546 22.49 10.90 -19.02
C LYS A 546 20.98 10.93 -19.27
N PRO A 547 20.29 12.01 -18.85
CA PRO A 547 18.93 12.30 -19.27
C PRO A 547 18.73 12.21 -20.79
N ILE A 548 17.48 12.04 -21.22
CA ILE A 548 17.11 11.90 -22.63
C ILE A 548 16.22 13.04 -23.10
N ASP A 549 16.26 13.30 -24.40
CA ASP A 549 15.31 14.16 -25.11
C ASP A 549 14.80 13.41 -26.34
N PHE A 550 13.54 13.00 -26.31
CA PHE A 550 12.85 12.38 -27.42
C PHE A 550 11.66 13.22 -27.90
N GLY A 551 11.66 14.53 -27.62
CA GLY A 551 10.63 15.45 -28.07
C GLY A 551 9.30 15.33 -27.33
N LEU A 552 9.26 14.67 -26.16
CA LEU A 552 8.00 14.45 -25.44
C LEU A 552 7.32 15.74 -25.02
N GLN A 553 8.09 16.75 -24.63
CA GLN A 553 7.57 18.05 -24.17
C GLN A 553 6.63 18.66 -25.22
N ASN A 554 7.10 18.76 -26.47
CA ASN A 554 6.31 19.27 -27.59
C ASN A 554 5.07 18.39 -27.87
N PHE A 555 5.22 17.07 -27.72
CA PHE A 555 4.12 16.14 -27.97
C PHE A 555 3.00 16.29 -26.93
N CYS A 556 3.36 16.34 -25.63
CA CYS A 556 2.41 16.50 -24.54
C CYS A 556 1.75 17.89 -24.55
N GLU A 557 2.48 18.95 -24.93
CA GLU A 557 1.91 20.29 -25.12
C GLU A 557 0.78 20.29 -26.15
N SER A 558 0.87 19.42 -27.16
CA SER A 558 -0.12 19.30 -28.24
C SER A 558 -1.22 18.25 -28.00
N CYS A 559 -1.14 17.46 -26.92
CA CYS A 559 -2.00 16.30 -26.71
C CYS A 559 -2.63 16.30 -25.32
N ASN A 560 -3.98 16.27 -25.27
CA ASN A 560 -4.76 16.24 -24.03
C ASN A 560 -5.46 14.89 -23.77
N LYS A 561 -5.15 13.83 -24.53
CA LYS A 561 -5.86 12.54 -24.45
C LYS A 561 -5.88 11.95 -23.03
N CYS A 562 -4.74 11.95 -22.32
CA CYS A 562 -4.72 11.46 -20.94
C CYS A 562 -5.56 12.30 -19.97
N ALA A 563 -5.66 13.62 -20.20
CA ALA A 563 -6.49 14.52 -19.41
C ALA A 563 -7.98 14.30 -19.67
N ARG A 564 -8.35 14.25 -20.96
CA ARG A 564 -9.71 13.99 -21.44
C ARG A 564 -10.26 12.66 -20.91
N GLU A 565 -9.44 11.62 -20.94
CA GLU A 565 -9.85 10.26 -20.57
C GLU A 565 -9.74 9.97 -19.05
N CYS A 566 -9.38 10.97 -18.23
CA CYS A 566 -9.21 10.80 -16.79
C CYS A 566 -10.58 10.78 -16.08
N PRO A 567 -11.00 9.66 -15.46
CA PRO A 567 -12.35 9.55 -14.90
C PRO A 567 -12.57 10.45 -13.69
N SER A 568 -11.51 10.86 -13.00
CA SER A 568 -11.58 11.80 -11.86
C SER A 568 -11.31 13.25 -12.24
N GLY A 569 -10.99 13.54 -13.50
CA GLY A 569 -10.59 14.89 -13.94
C GLY A 569 -9.34 15.42 -13.22
N ALA A 570 -8.43 14.55 -12.80
CA ALA A 570 -7.24 14.92 -12.00
C ALA A 570 -6.07 15.45 -12.84
N ILE A 571 -6.05 15.19 -14.14
CA ILE A 571 -4.94 15.54 -15.03
C ILE A 571 -5.22 16.88 -15.70
N THR A 572 -4.24 17.78 -15.68
CA THR A 572 -4.35 19.12 -16.25
C THR A 572 -4.32 19.13 -17.79
N ALA A 573 -5.24 19.87 -18.40
CA ALA A 573 -5.22 20.26 -19.81
C ALA A 573 -4.34 21.50 -20.05
N GLY A 574 -3.88 22.16 -18.98
CA GLY A 574 -3.11 23.40 -19.02
C GLY A 574 -1.62 23.24 -19.32
N PRO A 575 -0.84 24.34 -19.22
CA PRO A 575 0.61 24.34 -19.41
C PRO A 575 1.36 23.74 -18.22
N LYS A 576 2.66 23.45 -18.41
CA LYS A 576 3.58 23.16 -17.30
C LYS A 576 3.73 24.37 -16.39
N ARG A 577 3.93 24.12 -15.10
CA ARG A 577 4.18 25.13 -14.07
C ARG A 577 5.24 24.63 -13.09
N MET A 578 5.78 25.55 -12.29
CA MET A 578 6.73 25.23 -11.22
C MET A 578 5.98 24.70 -9.98
N PHE A 579 6.48 23.60 -9.42
CA PHE A 579 6.02 23.01 -8.17
C PHE A 579 7.24 22.48 -7.41
N ASN A 580 7.43 22.89 -6.14
CA ASN A 580 8.54 22.42 -5.30
C ASN A 580 9.94 22.53 -5.96
N GLY A 581 10.18 23.61 -6.72
CA GLY A 581 11.47 23.86 -7.38
C GLY A 581 11.65 23.15 -8.74
N TYR A 582 10.65 22.46 -9.28
CA TYR A 582 10.74 21.80 -10.59
C TYR A 582 9.52 22.04 -11.48
N GLU A 583 9.74 21.99 -12.79
CA GLU A 583 8.72 22.20 -13.82
C GLU A 583 7.95 20.90 -14.12
N ILE A 584 6.61 20.93 -14.06
CA ILE A 584 5.77 19.74 -14.25
C ILE A 584 4.34 20.11 -14.72
N TRP A 585 3.66 19.16 -15.38
CA TRP A 585 2.19 19.15 -15.46
C TRP A 585 1.62 18.54 -14.19
N LYS A 586 1.50 19.33 -13.12
CA LYS A 586 1.09 18.79 -11.82
C LYS A 586 -0.38 18.34 -11.87
N SER A 587 -0.63 17.08 -11.53
CA SER A 587 -1.99 16.52 -11.39
C SER A 587 -2.54 16.70 -9.97
N ASP A 588 -3.87 16.75 -9.85
CA ASP A 588 -4.57 16.75 -8.57
C ASP A 588 -4.47 15.35 -7.95
N SER A 589 -3.44 15.16 -7.13
CA SER A 589 -3.14 13.88 -6.51
C SER A 589 -4.21 13.46 -5.48
N GLN A 590 -4.98 14.40 -4.91
CA GLN A 590 -6.10 14.08 -4.02
C GLN A 590 -7.25 13.44 -4.81
N LYS A 591 -7.68 14.05 -5.93
CA LYS A 591 -8.72 13.48 -6.80
C LYS A 591 -8.31 12.11 -7.36
N CYS A 592 -7.07 12.00 -7.84
CA CYS A 592 -6.55 10.73 -8.37
C CYS A 592 -6.56 9.63 -7.29
N THR A 593 -6.06 9.92 -6.10
CA THR A 593 -6.02 8.94 -5.00
C THR A 593 -7.42 8.55 -4.55
N THR A 594 -8.30 9.54 -4.37
CA THR A 594 -9.71 9.31 -3.99
C THR A 594 -10.38 8.36 -4.97
N TYR A 595 -10.28 8.60 -6.28
CA TYR A 595 -10.88 7.71 -7.27
C TYR A 595 -10.27 6.32 -7.25
N ARG A 596 -8.93 6.22 -7.15
CA ARG A 596 -8.23 4.92 -7.15
C ARG A 596 -8.65 4.05 -5.96
N ILE A 597 -8.78 4.61 -4.76
CA ILE A 597 -9.11 3.83 -3.58
C ILE A 597 -10.61 3.53 -3.47
N THR A 598 -11.49 4.40 -4.00
CA THR A 598 -12.95 4.30 -3.82
C THR A 598 -13.73 3.79 -5.04
N THR A 599 -13.09 3.50 -6.17
CA THR A 599 -13.80 3.02 -7.38
C THR A 599 -14.60 1.74 -7.10
N GLU A 600 -15.90 1.77 -7.42
CA GLU A 600 -16.84 0.68 -7.10
C GLU A 600 -16.85 -0.38 -8.21
N GLY A 601 -16.89 0.03 -9.48
CA GLY A 601 -16.86 -0.84 -10.66
C GLY A 601 -15.48 -1.44 -11.01
N GLY A 602 -14.52 -1.44 -10.08
CA GLY A 602 -13.20 -2.00 -10.32
C GLY A 602 -12.29 -1.96 -9.09
N ALA A 603 -10.99 -2.08 -9.32
CA ALA A 603 -9.98 -2.00 -8.27
C ALA A 603 -8.78 -1.17 -8.73
N MET A 604 -8.64 0.03 -8.17
CA MET A 604 -7.67 1.07 -8.59
C MET A 604 -7.91 1.60 -10.01
N CYS A 605 -7.00 2.44 -10.50
CA CYS A 605 -7.06 3.03 -11.83
C CYS A 605 -5.65 3.26 -12.38
N GLY A 606 -5.51 3.04 -13.68
CA GLY A 606 -4.34 3.25 -14.52
C GLY A 606 -4.71 3.68 -15.94
N ARG A 607 -5.93 4.20 -16.14
CA ARG A 607 -6.52 4.53 -17.44
C ARG A 607 -5.69 5.52 -18.27
N CYS A 608 -5.04 6.49 -17.62
CA CYS A 608 -4.15 7.44 -18.29
C CYS A 608 -2.98 6.76 -19.03
N MET A 609 -2.53 5.59 -18.57
CA MET A 609 -1.49 4.82 -19.24
C MET A 609 -2.05 4.13 -20.49
N LYS A 610 -3.25 3.56 -20.38
CA LYS A 610 -3.95 2.86 -21.47
C LYS A 610 -4.18 3.77 -22.67
N THR A 611 -4.71 4.96 -22.43
CA THR A 611 -5.16 5.87 -23.50
C THR A 611 -4.05 6.72 -24.10
N CYS A 612 -2.84 6.69 -23.55
CA CYS A 612 -1.73 7.46 -24.08
C CYS A 612 -1.31 6.97 -25.49
N PRO A 613 -1.11 7.85 -26.48
CA PRO A 613 -0.64 7.46 -27.82
C PRO A 613 0.72 6.75 -27.86
N TRP A 614 1.49 6.83 -26.77
CA TRP A 614 2.78 6.15 -26.63
C TRP A 614 2.65 4.70 -26.12
N ASN A 615 1.45 4.28 -25.72
CA ASN A 615 1.13 2.91 -25.33
C ASN A 615 0.97 2.02 -26.58
N LEU A 616 2.10 1.61 -27.15
CA LEU A 616 2.16 0.88 -28.42
C LEU A 616 2.41 -0.62 -28.24
N GLU A 617 2.04 -1.43 -29.23
CA GLU A 617 2.24 -2.90 -29.24
C GLU A 617 3.71 -3.28 -29.48
N GLY A 618 4.48 -2.39 -30.12
CA GLY A 618 5.88 -2.62 -30.48
C GLY A 618 6.08 -3.30 -31.83
N ILE A 619 5.13 -3.16 -32.76
CA ILE A 619 5.19 -3.79 -34.10
C ILE A 619 5.90 -2.91 -35.12
N PHE A 620 6.36 -3.52 -36.22
CA PHE A 620 7.07 -2.82 -37.30
C PHE A 620 6.28 -1.64 -37.88
N LYS A 621 4.94 -1.77 -38.00
CA LYS A 621 4.04 -0.76 -38.55
C LYS A 621 4.00 0.54 -37.72
N GLU A 622 4.36 0.49 -36.44
CA GLU A 622 4.35 1.66 -35.54
C GLU A 622 5.66 2.45 -35.57
N LYS A 623 6.73 1.92 -36.18
CA LYS A 623 8.03 2.61 -36.24
C LYS A 623 7.96 4.00 -36.89
N PRO A 624 7.23 4.22 -38.00
CA PRO A 624 7.09 5.55 -38.59
C PRO A 624 6.38 6.54 -37.66
N PHE A 625 5.30 6.13 -36.98
CA PHE A 625 4.60 6.95 -35.98
C PHE A 625 5.57 7.37 -34.87
N ARG A 626 6.26 6.41 -34.26
CA ARG A 626 7.21 6.68 -33.16
C ARG A 626 8.34 7.60 -33.62
N TRP A 627 8.90 7.35 -34.81
CA TRP A 627 9.95 8.20 -35.36
C TRP A 627 9.47 9.64 -35.59
N ALA A 628 8.29 9.83 -36.18
CA ALA A 628 7.71 11.15 -36.39
C ALA A 628 7.40 11.85 -35.05
N ALA A 629 6.81 11.14 -34.08
CA ALA A 629 6.52 11.67 -32.75
C ALA A 629 7.79 12.13 -32.02
N MET A 630 8.93 11.43 -32.22
CA MET A 630 10.20 11.78 -31.59
C MET A 630 10.99 12.88 -32.32
N ASN A 631 10.87 12.99 -33.65
CA ASN A 631 11.76 13.81 -34.47
C ASN A 631 11.06 14.98 -35.17
N MET A 632 9.72 15.02 -35.18
CA MET A 632 8.92 16.05 -35.86
C MET A 632 7.92 16.70 -34.89
N PRO A 633 8.35 17.66 -34.05
CA PRO A 633 7.48 18.32 -33.07
C PRO A 633 6.18 18.88 -33.67
N LYS A 634 6.27 19.48 -34.87
CA LYS A 634 5.11 20.05 -35.59
C LYS A 634 4.05 19.01 -36.00
N ALA A 635 4.39 17.72 -35.99
CA ALA A 635 3.45 16.65 -36.31
C ALA A 635 2.58 16.23 -35.11
N ALA A 636 2.93 16.62 -33.88
CA ALA A 636 2.26 16.14 -32.67
C ALA A 636 0.72 16.31 -32.66
N PRO A 637 0.13 17.47 -33.02
CA PRO A 637 -1.33 17.62 -33.05
C PRO A 637 -2.00 16.65 -34.04
N VAL A 638 -1.38 16.46 -35.21
CA VAL A 638 -1.90 15.57 -36.27
C VAL A 638 -1.78 14.11 -35.83
N LEU A 639 -0.66 13.74 -35.20
CA LEU A 639 -0.43 12.38 -34.69
C LEU A 639 -1.40 12.04 -33.54
N ALA A 640 -1.66 12.98 -32.63
CA ALA A 640 -2.65 12.80 -31.56
C ALA A 640 -4.06 12.60 -32.13
N LYS A 641 -4.47 13.42 -33.12
CA LYS A 641 -5.76 13.26 -33.80
C LYS A 641 -5.86 11.95 -34.59
N LEU A 642 -4.78 11.52 -35.22
CA LEU A 642 -4.72 10.23 -35.93
C LEU A 642 -4.91 9.06 -34.95
N ASP A 643 -4.32 9.12 -33.77
CA ASP A 643 -4.46 8.10 -32.72
C ASP A 643 -5.94 7.94 -32.29
N ASP A 644 -6.66 9.05 -32.10
CA ASP A 644 -8.10 9.04 -31.84
C ASP A 644 -8.91 8.48 -33.02
N THR A 645 -8.57 8.89 -34.25
CA THR A 645 -9.27 8.43 -35.47
C THR A 645 -9.11 6.92 -35.69
N LEU A 646 -7.99 6.34 -35.27
CA LEU A 646 -7.73 4.90 -35.32
C LEU A 646 -8.39 4.14 -34.16
N GLY A 647 -9.05 4.82 -33.23
CA GLY A 647 -9.74 4.21 -32.10
C GLY A 647 -8.79 3.63 -31.04
N HIS A 648 -7.51 4.00 -31.05
CA HIS A 648 -6.55 3.51 -30.07
C HIS A 648 -6.93 3.93 -28.64
N GLY A 649 -6.79 3.00 -27.70
CA GLY A 649 -7.26 3.16 -26.33
C GLY A 649 -8.70 2.67 -26.09
N SER A 650 -9.39 2.16 -27.12
CA SER A 650 -10.67 1.46 -26.95
C SER A 650 -10.50 0.10 -26.27
N LEU A 651 -11.62 -0.53 -25.88
CA LEU A 651 -11.63 -1.89 -25.34
C LEU A 651 -11.43 -2.92 -26.47
N ASN A 652 -10.64 -3.94 -26.18
CA ASN A 652 -10.51 -5.12 -27.03
C ASN A 652 -10.97 -6.38 -26.27
N GLU A 653 -12.21 -6.83 -26.50
CA GLU A 653 -12.78 -7.98 -25.80
C GLU A 653 -11.97 -9.26 -25.96
N MET A 654 -11.26 -9.45 -27.08
CA MET A 654 -10.38 -10.62 -27.29
C MET A 654 -9.26 -10.71 -26.25
N LYS A 655 -8.99 -9.62 -25.54
CA LYS A 655 -7.95 -9.50 -24.53
C LYS A 655 -8.46 -9.51 -23.09
N LYS A 656 -9.78 -9.47 -22.87
CA LYS A 656 -10.35 -9.69 -21.55
C LYS A 656 -10.26 -11.18 -21.21
N TRP A 657 -9.43 -11.54 -20.23
CA TRP A 657 -9.20 -12.94 -19.83
C TRP A 657 -9.50 -13.21 -18.36
N TRP A 658 -9.69 -12.16 -17.56
CA TRP A 658 -9.91 -12.27 -16.12
C TRP A 658 -11.41 -12.33 -15.79
N TRP A 659 -11.69 -12.97 -14.66
CA TRP A 659 -13.00 -12.95 -14.03
C TRP A 659 -13.15 -11.68 -13.19
N ASP A 660 -14.33 -11.10 -13.26
CA ASP A 660 -14.68 -9.96 -12.42
C ASP A 660 -15.16 -10.54 -11.07
N LEU A 661 -14.26 -10.56 -10.10
CA LEU A 661 -14.49 -11.10 -8.76
C LEU A 661 -14.13 -10.05 -7.71
N GLU A 662 -15.02 -9.89 -6.74
CA GLU A 662 -14.93 -8.94 -5.64
C GLU A 662 -14.99 -9.67 -4.29
N LEU A 663 -14.09 -9.31 -3.37
CA LEU A 663 -14.13 -9.76 -1.99
C LEU A 663 -15.41 -9.26 -1.28
N LYS A 664 -16.15 -10.15 -0.63
CA LYS A 664 -17.34 -9.84 0.17
C LYS A 664 -17.07 -9.93 1.67
N GLU A 665 -18.02 -9.48 2.47
CA GLU A 665 -17.92 -9.46 3.95
C GLU A 665 -17.76 -10.86 4.55
N ASP A 666 -18.28 -11.90 3.90
CA ASP A 666 -18.12 -13.30 4.30
C ASP A 666 -16.74 -13.90 3.98
N GLY A 667 -15.82 -13.08 3.45
CA GLY A 667 -14.48 -13.46 3.06
C GLY A 667 -14.38 -14.15 1.69
N GLY A 668 -15.49 -14.45 1.03
CA GLY A 668 -15.52 -15.07 -0.30
C GLY A 668 -15.33 -14.06 -1.44
N TYR A 669 -14.78 -14.52 -2.55
CA TYR A 669 -14.71 -13.74 -3.79
C TYR A 669 -15.89 -14.06 -4.71
N LYS A 670 -16.79 -13.11 -4.93
CA LYS A 670 -18.06 -13.31 -5.65
C LYS A 670 -18.27 -12.24 -6.71
N GLU A 671 -19.40 -12.29 -7.40
CA GLU A 671 -19.77 -11.27 -8.39
C GLU A 671 -19.74 -9.85 -7.77
N PRO A 672 -19.19 -8.87 -8.47
CA PRO A 672 -19.20 -7.47 -8.06
C PRO A 672 -20.58 -6.95 -7.68
N ALA A 673 -20.65 -6.10 -6.66
CA ALA A 673 -21.88 -5.41 -6.29
C ALA A 673 -22.31 -4.42 -7.39
N GLU A 674 -21.34 -3.70 -7.95
CA GLU A 674 -21.54 -2.74 -9.03
C GLU A 674 -21.02 -3.28 -10.37
N PRO A 675 -21.63 -2.89 -11.50
CA PRO A 675 -21.14 -3.26 -12.82
C PRO A 675 -19.67 -2.87 -13.02
N ALA A 676 -18.90 -3.76 -13.66
CA ALA A 676 -17.52 -3.46 -14.01
C ALA A 676 -17.42 -2.21 -14.91
N ASN A 677 -16.45 -1.34 -14.62
CA ASN A 677 -16.14 -0.18 -15.44
C ASN A 677 -15.76 -0.61 -16.86
N ARG A 678 -16.41 -0.05 -17.87
CA ARG A 678 -16.19 -0.38 -19.29
C ARG A 678 -16.20 0.88 -20.14
N ARG A 679 -15.08 1.61 -20.13
CA ARG A 679 -14.95 2.93 -20.76
C ARG A 679 -14.24 2.85 -22.12
N GLY A 680 -14.94 3.21 -23.19
CA GLY A 680 -14.33 3.54 -24.50
C GLY A 680 -13.58 4.87 -24.46
N ILE A 681 -12.96 5.31 -25.56
CA ILE A 681 -12.43 6.68 -25.68
C ILE A 681 -13.57 7.66 -25.96
N ASP A 682 -13.40 8.92 -25.55
CA ASP A 682 -14.37 9.99 -25.77
C ASP A 682 -13.72 11.12 -26.60
N PRO A 683 -13.64 11.00 -27.94
CA PRO A 683 -13.00 11.99 -28.79
C PRO A 683 -13.78 13.30 -28.89
N ASP A 684 -15.06 13.33 -28.49
CA ASP A 684 -15.95 14.48 -28.61
C ASP A 684 -15.93 15.38 -27.36
N LEU A 685 -15.36 14.90 -26.24
CA LEU A 685 -15.17 15.68 -25.02
C LEU A 685 -14.14 16.81 -25.22
N ASP A 686 -14.64 18.05 -25.27
CA ASP A 686 -13.83 19.28 -25.30
C ASP A 686 -13.43 19.71 -23.89
N LEU A 687 -12.27 19.24 -23.41
CA LEU A 687 -11.72 19.59 -22.11
C LEU A 687 -10.97 20.92 -22.15
N LYS A 688 -11.54 21.95 -21.53
CA LYS A 688 -10.94 23.30 -21.42
C LYS A 688 -10.19 23.48 -20.11
N TYR A 689 -9.05 24.17 -20.17
CA TYR A 689 -8.19 24.36 -19.00
C TYR A 689 -8.81 25.31 -17.97
N GLU A 690 -9.44 26.38 -18.45
CA GLU A 690 -10.13 27.40 -17.66
C GLU A 690 -11.29 26.85 -16.82
N ASP A 691 -11.88 25.73 -17.24
CA ASP A 691 -12.98 25.07 -16.54
C ASP A 691 -12.48 24.07 -15.46
N GLN A 692 -11.16 23.82 -15.37
CA GLN A 692 -10.60 22.87 -14.42
C GLN A 692 -10.27 23.51 -13.07
N THR A 693 -10.91 23.03 -12.02
CA THR A 693 -10.48 23.26 -10.63
C THR A 693 -9.60 22.11 -10.14
N LEU A 694 -8.31 22.38 -9.98
CA LEU A 694 -7.29 21.42 -9.51
C LEU A 694 -6.64 21.92 -8.22
N ALA A 695 -6.26 20.97 -7.35
CA ALA A 695 -5.53 21.25 -6.11
C ALA A 695 -4.14 20.60 -6.10
N VAL A 696 -3.16 21.25 -5.48
CA VAL A 696 -1.80 20.71 -5.27
C VAL A 696 -1.31 20.96 -3.86
N TYR A 697 -0.40 20.10 -3.39
CA TYR A 697 0.08 20.09 -2.00
C TYR A 697 1.61 20.25 -1.97
N PRO A 698 2.12 21.48 -2.15
CA PRO A 698 3.55 21.79 -2.05
C PRO A 698 4.08 21.55 -0.64
N ALA A 699 5.41 21.68 -0.44
CA ALA A 699 6.04 21.28 0.82
C ALA A 699 5.47 22.00 2.07
N TYR A 700 5.05 23.27 1.93
CA TYR A 700 4.44 24.02 3.04
C TYR A 700 3.01 23.55 3.42
N LEU A 701 2.35 22.74 2.59
CA LEU A 701 1.06 22.07 2.87
C LEU A 701 1.23 20.58 3.20
N THR A 702 2.46 20.13 3.47
CA THR A 702 2.70 18.73 3.83
C THR A 702 2.25 18.43 5.26
N PRO A 703 1.79 17.20 5.54
CA PRO A 703 1.47 16.81 6.91
C PRO A 703 2.74 16.77 7.77
N TRP A 704 2.58 16.75 9.09
CA TRP A 704 3.68 16.40 9.99
C TRP A 704 4.27 15.02 9.65
N PRO A 705 5.54 14.75 10.00
CA PRO A 705 6.20 13.52 9.60
C PRO A 705 5.69 12.27 10.31
N TYR A 706 4.97 12.45 11.42
CA TYR A 706 4.56 11.37 12.30
C TYR A 706 3.31 10.62 11.80
N PRO A 707 3.16 9.31 12.10
CA PRO A 707 1.95 8.50 11.92
C PRO A 707 0.72 8.99 12.71
N TYR A 708 0.20 10.18 12.41
CA TYR A 708 -0.95 10.80 13.08
C TYR A 708 -1.85 11.53 12.05
N PRO A 709 -3.19 11.65 12.25
CA PRO A 709 -4.14 12.20 11.26
C PRO A 709 -4.04 13.71 10.98
N PHE A 710 -3.77 14.12 9.73
CA PHE A 710 -3.66 15.52 9.30
C PHE A 710 -4.68 15.83 8.20
N ALA A 711 -5.79 16.48 8.54
CA ALA A 711 -6.83 16.82 7.56
C ALA A 711 -6.27 17.63 6.37
N MET A 712 -6.70 17.29 5.16
CA MET A 712 -6.30 18.00 3.94
C MET A 712 -7.08 19.30 3.78
N ASP A 713 -6.35 20.43 3.69
CA ASP A 713 -6.93 21.70 3.25
C ASP A 713 -6.98 21.75 1.71
N ARG A 714 -8.15 21.50 1.16
CA ARG A 714 -8.37 21.50 -0.30
C ARG A 714 -8.36 22.90 -0.90
N GLU A 715 -8.87 23.90 -0.20
CA GLU A 715 -8.94 25.28 -0.71
C GLU A 715 -7.55 25.92 -0.75
N ALA A 716 -6.72 25.70 0.29
CA ALA A 716 -5.31 26.03 0.23
C ALA A 716 -4.60 25.32 -0.93
N GLY A 717 -4.96 24.06 -1.20
CA GLY A 717 -4.43 23.33 -2.34
C GLY A 717 -4.85 23.88 -3.70
N ILE A 718 -6.09 24.35 -3.85
CA ILE A 718 -6.59 25.02 -5.07
C ILE A 718 -5.87 26.34 -5.27
N LYS A 719 -5.77 27.15 -4.20
CA LYS A 719 -5.02 28.39 -4.21
C LYS A 719 -3.56 28.16 -4.59
N ALA A 720 -2.92 27.15 -4.01
CA ALA A 720 -1.55 26.78 -4.33
C ALA A 720 -1.38 26.42 -5.81
N TYR A 721 -2.37 25.77 -6.44
CA TYR A 721 -2.35 25.46 -7.89
C TYR A 721 -2.44 26.73 -8.73
N GLN A 722 -3.35 27.65 -8.37
CA GLN A 722 -3.56 28.93 -9.05
C GLN A 722 -2.33 29.85 -8.96
N ASP A 723 -1.62 29.82 -7.82
CA ASP A 723 -0.43 30.62 -7.58
C ASP A 723 0.82 30.08 -8.30
N MET A 724 0.77 28.90 -8.92
CA MET A 724 1.93 28.34 -9.62
C MET A 724 2.32 29.17 -10.85
N ILE A 725 3.61 29.48 -10.95
CA ILE A 725 4.18 30.29 -12.04
C ILE A 725 4.83 29.42 -13.12
N SER A 726 5.12 30.02 -14.28
CA SER A 726 5.90 29.34 -15.33
C SER A 726 7.38 29.24 -14.92
N ALA A 727 8.11 28.31 -15.56
CA ALA A 727 9.55 28.20 -15.35
C ALA A 727 10.32 29.46 -15.80
N ASP A 728 9.83 30.18 -16.83
CA ASP A 728 10.39 31.45 -17.26
C ASP A 728 10.25 32.55 -16.20
N GLU A 729 9.05 32.71 -15.63
CA GLU A 729 8.83 33.68 -14.55
C GLU A 729 9.65 33.32 -13.32
N TYR A 730 9.71 32.04 -12.96
CA TYR A 730 10.55 31.57 -11.85
C TYR A 730 12.03 31.95 -12.04
N ARG A 731 12.59 31.72 -13.23
CA ARG A 731 13.98 32.12 -13.55
C ARG A 731 14.15 33.64 -13.54
N ALA A 732 13.16 34.40 -14.04
CA ALA A 732 13.19 35.85 -14.04
C ALA A 732 13.21 36.42 -12.61
N ARG A 733 12.40 35.85 -11.69
CA ARG A 733 12.43 36.18 -10.26
C ARG A 733 13.78 35.89 -9.62
N LEU A 734 14.35 34.71 -9.87
CA LEU A 734 15.70 34.36 -9.38
C LEU A 734 16.77 35.34 -9.88
N ALA A 735 16.72 35.73 -11.15
CA ALA A 735 17.66 36.71 -11.72
C ALA A 735 17.54 38.10 -11.06
N ARG A 736 16.36 38.45 -10.52
CA ARG A 736 16.13 39.68 -9.74
C ARG A 736 16.44 39.53 -8.25
N GLY A 737 16.81 38.33 -7.77
CA GLY A 737 17.02 38.03 -6.35
C GLY A 737 15.74 37.82 -5.54
N GLU A 738 14.58 37.69 -6.20
CA GLU A 738 13.27 37.54 -5.58
C GLU A 738 12.99 36.07 -5.20
N THR A 739 13.62 35.58 -4.13
CA THR A 739 13.55 34.16 -3.72
C THR A 739 12.38 33.80 -2.80
N GLU A 740 11.63 34.81 -2.32
CA GLU A 740 10.50 34.62 -1.42
C GLU A 740 9.41 33.73 -2.05
N GLY A 741 9.00 32.66 -1.35
CA GLY A 741 8.01 31.72 -1.86
C GLY A 741 8.48 30.84 -3.04
N LEU A 742 9.77 30.90 -3.44
CA LEU A 742 10.34 30.01 -4.46
C LEU A 742 10.92 28.72 -3.86
N SER A 743 11.55 28.82 -2.68
CA SER A 743 11.86 27.66 -1.85
C SER A 743 10.62 27.30 -1.05
N HIS A 744 10.08 26.11 -1.25
CA HIS A 744 9.02 25.63 -0.38
C HIS A 744 9.68 25.17 0.92
N THR A 745 9.75 26.07 1.88
CA THR A 745 10.27 25.80 3.21
C THR A 745 9.54 24.62 3.83
N ARG A 746 10.32 23.69 4.38
CA ARG A 746 9.79 22.62 5.21
C ARG A 746 9.06 23.27 6.40
N PRO A 747 7.80 22.88 6.70
CA PRO A 747 7.13 23.35 7.90
C PRO A 747 8.00 23.06 9.13
N ASP A 748 7.96 23.94 10.12
CA ASP A 748 8.42 23.56 11.46
C ASP A 748 7.40 22.56 12.04
N PHE A 749 7.91 21.46 12.59
CA PHE A 749 7.08 20.40 13.18
C PHE A 749 7.21 20.33 14.69
N THR A 750 7.88 21.29 15.31
CA THR A 750 7.96 21.45 16.78
C THR A 750 6.57 21.51 17.43
N ASP A 751 5.61 22.14 16.76
CA ASP A 751 4.23 22.28 17.24
C ASP A 751 3.32 21.09 16.91
N ALA A 752 3.85 19.99 16.33
CA ALA A 752 3.03 18.84 16.00
C ALA A 752 2.22 18.34 17.23
N PRO A 753 0.94 17.98 17.06
CA PRO A 753 0.05 17.62 18.18
C PRO A 753 0.33 16.22 18.75
N VAL A 754 1.47 15.62 18.40
CA VAL A 754 1.78 14.21 18.61
C VAL A 754 3.13 14.07 19.32
N ILE A 755 3.16 13.16 20.28
CA ILE A 755 4.33 12.73 21.02
C ILE A 755 4.69 11.34 20.53
N MET A 756 5.94 11.17 20.10
CA MET A 756 6.50 9.85 19.89
C MET A 756 6.90 9.28 21.25
N ALA A 757 6.23 8.23 21.68
CA ALA A 757 6.43 7.61 22.97
C ALA A 757 6.88 6.15 22.82
N ARG A 758 7.39 5.60 23.92
CA ARG A 758 7.68 4.18 24.10
C ARG A 758 6.81 3.65 25.23
N ILE A 759 6.28 2.44 25.06
CA ILE A 759 5.66 1.72 26.16
C ILE A 759 6.77 1.28 27.12
N SER A 760 6.87 1.92 28.28
CA SER A 760 7.81 1.54 29.34
C SER A 760 7.28 0.39 30.19
N LYS A 761 5.96 0.17 30.21
CA LYS A 761 5.32 -0.94 30.91
C LYS A 761 4.00 -1.30 30.25
N ALA A 762 3.74 -2.60 30.10
CA ALA A 762 2.44 -3.16 29.73
C ALA A 762 2.09 -4.27 30.74
N GLU A 763 1.20 -3.98 31.68
CA GLU A 763 0.86 -4.87 32.80
C GLU A 763 -0.59 -5.34 32.66
N ALA A 764 -0.78 -6.61 32.33
CA ALA A 764 -2.10 -7.25 32.37
C ALA A 764 -2.54 -7.36 33.84
N MET A 765 -3.48 -6.51 34.25
CA MET A 765 -3.97 -6.45 35.63
C MET A 765 -5.04 -7.53 35.87
N THR A 766 -5.84 -7.79 34.84
CA THR A 766 -6.88 -8.82 34.78
C THR A 766 -6.93 -9.39 33.36
N PRO A 767 -7.74 -10.43 33.07
CA PRO A 767 -7.92 -10.91 31.69
C PRO A 767 -8.42 -9.83 30.71
N ASP A 768 -9.09 -8.79 31.23
CA ASP A 768 -9.77 -7.77 30.43
C ASP A 768 -9.13 -6.38 30.55
N VAL A 769 -8.27 -6.12 31.54
CA VAL A 769 -7.68 -4.78 31.76
C VAL A 769 -6.16 -4.84 31.73
N THR A 770 -5.56 -4.04 30.85
CA THR A 770 -4.11 -3.84 30.78
C THR A 770 -3.77 -2.39 31.09
N LYS A 771 -2.83 -2.18 32.01
CA LYS A 771 -2.25 -0.87 32.34
C LYS A 771 -1.02 -0.63 31.48
N TYR A 772 -0.96 0.55 30.87
CA TYR A 772 0.17 0.97 30.05
C TYR A 772 0.83 2.19 30.67
N GLU A 773 2.17 2.19 30.69
CA GLU A 773 2.97 3.37 30.98
C GLU A 773 3.75 3.77 29.72
N PHE A 774 3.84 5.08 29.48
CA PHE A 774 4.54 5.66 28.35
C PHE A 774 5.64 6.60 28.82
N THR A 775 6.78 6.57 28.16
CA THR A 775 7.86 7.56 28.29
C THR A 775 8.14 8.19 26.93
N ALA A 776 8.71 9.40 26.89
CA ALA A 776 9.14 10.01 25.62
C ALA A 776 10.15 9.10 24.90
N TRP A 777 10.09 9.05 23.56
CA TRP A 777 10.97 8.19 22.78
C TRP A 777 12.46 8.57 22.89
N ASP A 778 12.74 9.87 23.04
CA ASP A 778 14.07 10.46 23.19
C ASP A 778 14.55 10.55 24.65
N GLY A 779 13.71 10.15 25.62
CA GLY A 779 14.00 10.21 27.05
C GLY A 779 13.81 11.58 27.70
N SER A 780 13.27 12.56 26.97
CA SER A 780 12.86 13.85 27.55
C SER A 780 11.67 13.69 28.51
N ALA A 781 11.43 14.70 29.34
CA ALA A 781 10.21 14.76 30.15
C ALA A 781 9.00 14.93 29.23
N LEU A 782 7.90 14.26 29.56
CA LEU A 782 6.64 14.43 28.87
C LEU A 782 6.01 15.79 29.24
N PRO A 783 5.19 16.40 28.36
CA PRO A 783 4.48 17.63 28.68
C PRO A 783 3.66 17.57 29.98
N ASP A 784 3.41 18.73 30.58
CA ASP A 784 2.52 18.82 31.73
C ASP A 784 1.08 18.49 31.33
N TRP A 785 0.29 17.97 32.27
CA TRP A 785 -1.13 17.68 32.09
C TRP A 785 -1.91 17.91 33.38
N THR A 786 -3.23 18.03 33.26
CA THR A 786 -4.14 18.21 34.41
C THR A 786 -5.01 16.97 34.60
N ALA A 787 -5.36 16.68 35.86
CA ALA A 787 -6.25 15.57 36.18
C ALA A 787 -7.58 15.68 35.42
N GLY A 788 -8.07 14.55 34.91
CA GLY A 788 -9.17 14.50 33.92
C GLY A 788 -8.70 14.44 32.47
N GLY A 789 -7.40 14.68 32.22
CA GLY A 789 -6.82 14.58 30.89
C GLY A 789 -6.86 13.16 30.29
N HIS A 790 -6.96 13.10 28.97
CA HIS A 790 -6.84 11.87 28.18
C HIS A 790 -5.75 11.99 27.11
N LEU A 791 -5.35 10.83 26.59
CA LEU A 791 -4.46 10.71 25.43
C LEU A 791 -5.18 10.05 24.28
N ASP A 792 -4.90 10.52 23.06
CA ASP A 792 -5.23 9.79 21.85
C ASP A 792 -4.10 8.88 21.48
N VAL A 793 -4.38 7.59 21.39
CA VAL A 793 -3.41 6.58 21.02
C VAL A 793 -3.71 6.13 19.60
N VAL A 794 -2.72 6.25 18.72
CA VAL A 794 -2.75 5.63 17.39
C VAL A 794 -2.51 4.13 17.57
N VAL A 795 -3.59 3.35 17.59
CA VAL A 795 -3.53 1.89 17.72
C VAL A 795 -3.15 1.26 16.37
N THR A 796 -3.87 1.67 15.34
CA THR A 796 -3.57 1.43 13.93
C THR A 796 -3.96 2.70 13.17
N PRO A 797 -3.56 2.85 11.90
CA PRO A 797 -3.98 4.01 11.10
C PRO A 797 -5.50 4.20 11.01
N ASP A 798 -6.28 3.13 11.15
CA ASP A 798 -7.76 3.14 11.17
C ASP A 798 -8.35 3.43 12.57
N TYR A 799 -7.54 3.31 13.61
CA TYR A 799 -7.97 3.39 15.01
C TYR A 799 -7.15 4.37 15.82
N LEU A 800 -7.65 5.60 15.91
CA LEU A 800 -7.31 6.56 16.96
C LEU A 800 -8.29 6.36 18.12
N ARG A 801 -7.78 6.14 19.35
CA ARG A 801 -8.62 5.89 20.54
C ARG A 801 -8.19 6.76 21.71
N GLN A 802 -9.18 7.28 22.42
CA GLN A 802 -9.00 8.08 23.62
C GLN A 802 -8.92 7.16 24.83
N TYR A 803 -7.96 7.42 25.72
CA TYR A 803 -7.88 6.76 27.01
C TYR A 803 -7.57 7.80 28.09
N SER A 804 -8.45 7.91 29.09
CA SER A 804 -8.24 8.78 30.24
C SER A 804 -6.97 8.37 30.99
N MET A 805 -6.21 9.37 31.40
CA MET A 805 -4.95 9.18 32.10
C MET A 805 -5.23 8.83 33.57
N SER A 806 -4.52 7.83 34.08
CA SER A 806 -4.65 7.32 35.46
C SER A 806 -3.41 7.58 36.32
N GLY A 807 -2.41 8.29 35.79
CA GLY A 807 -1.17 8.60 36.50
C GLY A 807 -1.29 9.80 37.44
N ASP A 808 -0.17 10.13 38.10
CA ASP A 808 -0.04 11.38 38.86
C ASP A 808 0.28 12.54 37.90
N PRO A 809 -0.54 13.60 37.81
CA PRO A 809 -0.25 14.76 36.97
C PRO A 809 1.07 15.47 37.26
N ALA A 810 1.63 15.31 38.48
CA ALA A 810 2.93 15.87 38.84
C ALA A 810 4.13 15.04 38.34
N ASP A 811 3.91 13.81 37.89
CA ASP A 811 4.96 12.94 37.35
C ASP A 811 5.04 13.07 35.83
N THR A 812 5.96 13.92 35.35
CA THR A 812 6.24 14.11 33.92
C THR A 812 7.22 13.08 33.36
N SER A 813 7.72 12.14 34.18
CA SER A 813 8.60 11.08 33.71
C SER A 813 7.83 10.02 32.91
N LYS A 814 6.51 9.91 33.14
CA LYS A 814 5.65 8.94 32.47
C LYS A 814 4.20 9.38 32.39
N TYR A 815 3.51 8.92 31.35
CA TYR A 815 2.04 8.90 31.32
C TYR A 815 1.53 7.50 31.61
N GLN A 816 0.33 7.38 32.17
CA GLN A 816 -0.29 6.09 32.47
C GLN A 816 -1.75 6.07 32.03
N ILE A 817 -2.19 4.97 31.39
CA ILE A 817 -3.58 4.71 31.02
C ILE A 817 -3.99 3.28 31.40
N GLY A 818 -5.30 3.05 31.52
CA GLY A 818 -5.90 1.73 31.63
C GLY A 818 -6.78 1.42 30.42
N VAL A 819 -6.60 0.26 29.81
CA VAL A 819 -7.35 -0.15 28.61
C VAL A 819 -8.17 -1.40 28.91
N LEU A 820 -9.49 -1.25 28.87
CA LEU A 820 -10.43 -2.37 28.90
C LEU A 820 -10.50 -3.04 27.52
N ARG A 821 -10.44 -4.37 27.49
CA ARG A 821 -10.61 -5.20 26.30
C ARG A 821 -12.10 -5.34 26.01
N GLU A 822 -12.49 -4.99 24.79
CA GLU A 822 -13.86 -5.16 24.29
C GLU A 822 -13.84 -6.07 23.07
N ASP A 823 -14.31 -7.30 23.23
CA ASP A 823 -14.27 -8.31 22.16
C ASP A 823 -15.28 -8.02 21.02
N GLU A 824 -16.43 -7.41 21.35
CA GLU A 824 -17.48 -7.02 20.39
C GLU A 824 -17.35 -5.55 19.93
N GLY A 825 -16.27 -4.86 20.33
CA GLY A 825 -16.05 -3.45 19.98
C GLY A 825 -15.52 -3.23 18.56
N ARG A 826 -15.18 -1.98 18.24
CA ARG A 826 -14.57 -1.57 16.95
C ARG A 826 -13.12 -2.07 16.75
N GLY A 827 -12.65 -3.10 17.48
CA GLY A 827 -11.33 -3.74 17.32
C GLY A 827 -10.10 -3.00 17.89
N GLY A 828 -10.21 -1.71 18.25
CA GLY A 828 -9.07 -0.93 18.77
C GLY A 828 -8.49 -1.44 20.10
N SER A 829 -9.34 -1.69 21.11
CA SER A 829 -8.91 -2.22 22.41
C SER A 829 -8.32 -3.63 22.29
N LEU A 830 -8.93 -4.48 21.46
CA LEU A 830 -8.41 -5.81 21.16
C LEU A 830 -7.00 -5.77 20.56
N MET A 831 -6.74 -4.84 19.63
CA MET A 831 -5.40 -4.66 19.07
C MET A 831 -4.40 -4.15 20.10
N MET A 832 -4.78 -3.20 20.97
CA MET A 832 -3.92 -2.76 22.08
C MET A 832 -3.41 -3.95 22.90
N HIS A 833 -4.33 -4.81 23.35
CA HIS A 833 -3.99 -6.00 24.13
C HIS A 833 -3.15 -7.04 23.37
N ARG A 834 -3.33 -7.17 22.05
CA ARG A 834 -2.64 -8.20 21.25
C ARG A 834 -1.23 -7.80 20.83
N ILE A 835 -0.99 -6.54 20.48
CA ILE A 835 0.25 -6.14 19.79
C ILE A 835 1.10 -5.13 20.55
N PHE A 836 0.54 -4.43 21.55
CA PHE A 836 1.26 -3.40 22.30
C PHE A 836 1.92 -4.00 23.54
N ASN A 837 3.23 -4.26 23.41
CA ASN A 837 4.08 -4.79 24.47
C ASN A 837 5.13 -3.76 24.89
N GLU A 838 5.79 -3.99 26.03
CA GLU A 838 6.90 -3.18 26.50
C GLU A 838 7.98 -2.98 25.41
N GLY A 839 8.55 -1.77 25.37
CA GLY A 839 9.54 -1.36 24.38
C GLY A 839 8.97 -0.92 23.03
N ARG A 840 7.69 -1.21 22.74
CA ARG A 840 7.05 -0.82 21.48
C ARG A 840 6.94 0.71 21.35
N ARG A 841 7.17 1.21 20.14
CA ARG A 841 6.91 2.60 19.77
C ARG A 841 5.41 2.84 19.58
N VAL A 842 4.94 3.97 20.07
CA VAL A 842 3.55 4.42 19.93
C VAL A 842 3.51 5.93 19.68
N PHE A 843 2.50 6.38 18.95
CA PHE A 843 2.24 7.79 18.72
C PHE A 843 1.00 8.17 19.50
N ILE A 844 1.15 9.16 20.39
CA ILE A 844 0.08 9.63 21.26
C ILE A 844 -0.14 11.14 21.07
N SER A 845 -1.34 11.66 21.31
CA SER A 845 -1.55 13.10 21.33
C SER A 845 -0.77 13.76 22.48
N LYS A 846 -0.64 15.09 22.42
CA LYS A 846 -0.49 15.88 23.65
C LYS A 846 -1.74 15.67 24.54
N PRO A 847 -1.63 15.76 25.88
CA PRO A 847 -2.77 15.61 26.79
C PRO A 847 -3.88 16.60 26.44
N ILE A 848 -5.12 16.13 26.42
CA ILE A 848 -6.32 16.93 26.18
C ILE A 848 -7.23 16.76 27.40
N ASN A 849 -7.77 17.84 27.95
CA ASN A 849 -8.69 17.77 29.07
C ASN A 849 -10.04 18.40 28.72
N HIS A 850 -11.11 17.63 28.92
CA HIS A 850 -12.50 18.07 28.81
C HIS A 850 -13.30 17.72 30.07
N PHE A 851 -12.62 17.20 31.10
CA PHE A 851 -13.18 16.76 32.36
C PHE A 851 -12.40 17.41 33.50
N ASP A 852 -12.43 18.74 33.53
CA ASP A 852 -11.61 19.53 34.45
C ASP A 852 -12.06 19.40 35.91
N LEU A 853 -11.08 19.41 36.83
CA LEU A 853 -11.32 19.40 38.26
C LEU A 853 -11.54 20.82 38.81
N VAL A 854 -12.64 21.02 39.52
CA VAL A 854 -12.88 22.20 40.36
C VAL A 854 -12.02 22.10 41.64
N GLU A 855 -10.83 22.69 41.61
CA GLU A 855 -9.82 22.56 42.68
C GLU A 855 -10.16 23.33 43.97
N ASP A 856 -11.04 24.34 43.89
CA ASP A 856 -11.48 25.14 45.02
C ASP A 856 -12.69 24.54 45.77
N ALA A 857 -13.23 23.41 45.30
CA ALA A 857 -14.28 22.64 45.99
C ALA A 857 -13.93 22.39 47.46
N THR A 858 -14.95 22.46 48.32
CA THR A 858 -14.81 22.24 49.77
C THR A 858 -14.83 20.74 50.12
N LYS A 859 -15.41 19.91 49.25
CA LYS A 859 -15.32 18.44 49.27
C LYS A 859 -15.63 17.85 47.88
N THR A 860 -14.92 16.80 47.50
CA THR A 860 -15.14 16.11 46.21
C THR A 860 -15.44 14.63 46.38
N TYR A 861 -16.48 14.13 45.72
CA TYR A 861 -16.80 12.71 45.61
C TYR A 861 -16.37 12.20 44.23
N LEU A 862 -15.53 11.15 44.20
CA LEU A 862 -15.00 10.55 42.99
C LEU A 862 -15.61 9.15 42.81
N MET A 863 -16.48 8.99 41.81
CA MET A 863 -17.32 7.80 41.63
C MET A 863 -16.88 7.04 40.37
N GLY A 864 -16.02 6.04 40.52
CA GLY A 864 -15.50 5.22 39.40
C GLY A 864 -16.26 3.91 39.24
N GLY A 865 -16.80 3.62 38.06
CA GLY A 865 -17.42 2.34 37.71
C GLY A 865 -16.59 1.56 36.69
N GLY A 866 -16.14 0.36 37.03
CA GLY A 866 -15.36 -0.49 36.11
C GLY A 866 -14.05 0.17 35.66
N ILE A 867 -13.86 0.38 34.36
CA ILE A 867 -12.66 1.09 33.85
C ILE A 867 -12.74 2.61 34.01
N GLY A 868 -13.93 3.18 34.28
CA GLY A 868 -14.13 4.62 34.59
C GLY A 868 -13.45 5.09 35.88
N ILE A 869 -12.75 4.21 36.58
CA ILE A 869 -11.87 4.55 37.69
C ILE A 869 -10.64 5.36 37.26
N THR A 870 -10.22 5.28 36.00
CA THR A 870 -8.97 5.90 35.51
C THR A 870 -8.90 7.42 35.72
N PRO A 871 -9.87 8.26 35.28
CA PRO A 871 -9.83 9.70 35.56
C PRO A 871 -9.98 10.00 37.06
N MET A 872 -10.69 9.16 37.81
CA MET A 872 -10.86 9.33 39.26
C MET A 872 -9.53 9.19 40.02
N ILE A 873 -8.65 8.29 39.57
CA ILE A 873 -7.30 8.13 40.15
C ILE A 873 -6.49 9.42 39.97
N ALA A 874 -6.52 10.02 38.77
CA ALA A 874 -5.82 11.27 38.51
C ALA A 874 -6.34 12.43 39.39
N PHE A 875 -7.67 12.53 39.58
CA PHE A 875 -8.24 13.50 40.51
C PHE A 875 -7.82 13.26 41.96
N ALA A 876 -7.79 12.00 42.41
CA ALA A 876 -7.35 11.67 43.77
C ALA A 876 -5.89 12.07 44.02
N HIS A 877 -4.98 11.84 43.06
CA HIS A 877 -3.60 12.36 43.13
C HIS A 877 -3.58 13.87 43.32
N ARG A 878 -4.32 14.61 42.48
CA ARG A 878 -4.34 16.08 42.52
C ARG A 878 -4.93 16.62 43.82
N LEU A 879 -6.07 16.09 44.26
CA LEU A 879 -6.73 16.52 45.50
C LEU A 879 -5.88 16.21 46.73
N HIS A 880 -5.21 15.05 46.74
CA HIS A 880 -4.27 14.70 47.81
C HIS A 880 -3.08 15.68 47.86
N ALA A 881 -2.47 15.99 46.71
CA ALA A 881 -1.37 16.95 46.62
C ALA A 881 -1.78 18.36 47.09
N LEU A 882 -3.03 18.77 46.85
CA LEU A 882 -3.60 20.04 47.32
C LEU A 882 -4.08 20.01 48.78
N GLY A 883 -4.10 18.84 49.43
CA GLY A 883 -4.66 18.68 50.78
C GLY A 883 -6.18 18.90 50.86
N LYS A 884 -6.90 18.69 49.75
CA LYS A 884 -8.35 18.89 49.67
C LYS A 884 -9.13 17.66 50.14
N PRO A 885 -10.28 17.81 50.83
CA PRO A 885 -11.09 16.67 51.26
C PRO A 885 -11.74 15.94 50.07
N PHE A 886 -11.54 14.63 49.99
CA PHE A 886 -12.22 13.80 49.00
C PHE A 886 -12.53 12.37 49.49
N GLU A 887 -13.48 11.73 48.81
CA GLU A 887 -13.80 10.31 48.95
C GLU A 887 -13.80 9.68 47.55
N LEU A 888 -13.13 8.54 47.40
CA LEU A 888 -13.11 7.78 46.16
C LEU A 888 -13.89 6.47 46.36
N HIS A 889 -14.89 6.25 45.52
CA HIS A 889 -15.69 5.03 45.52
C HIS A 889 -15.46 4.27 44.22
N TYR A 890 -14.89 3.07 44.32
CA TYR A 890 -14.65 2.20 43.18
C TYR A 890 -15.66 1.05 43.15
N SER A 891 -16.52 1.05 42.13
CA SER A 891 -17.59 0.07 41.96
C SER A 891 -17.32 -0.86 40.77
N ALA A 892 -17.48 -2.18 40.97
CA ALA A 892 -17.41 -3.16 39.90
C ALA A 892 -18.36 -4.35 40.15
N SER A 893 -18.61 -5.15 39.12
CA SER A 893 -19.44 -6.35 39.27
C SER A 893 -18.77 -7.41 40.14
N LYS A 894 -17.46 -7.63 39.92
CA LYS A 894 -16.58 -8.56 40.64
C LYS A 894 -15.24 -7.90 40.94
N MET A 895 -14.61 -8.31 42.04
CA MET A 895 -13.25 -7.86 42.41
C MET A 895 -12.19 -8.33 41.40
N GLU A 896 -12.32 -9.55 40.89
CA GLU A 896 -11.34 -10.18 39.97
C GLU A 896 -11.24 -9.48 38.61
N SER A 897 -12.30 -8.76 38.19
CA SER A 897 -12.32 -7.99 36.95
C SER A 897 -11.93 -6.51 37.14
N ALA A 898 -11.69 -6.08 38.38
CA ALA A 898 -11.37 -4.69 38.71
C ALA A 898 -9.84 -4.48 38.72
N GLY A 899 -9.30 -3.91 37.64
CA GLY A 899 -7.85 -3.83 37.44
C GLY A 899 -7.07 -3.07 38.51
N TYR A 900 -7.59 -1.97 39.03
CA TYR A 900 -6.83 -1.04 39.87
C TYR A 900 -6.87 -1.32 41.38
N VAL A 901 -7.41 -2.46 41.82
CA VAL A 901 -7.60 -2.74 43.26
C VAL A 901 -6.29 -2.74 44.03
N GLU A 902 -5.26 -3.44 43.53
CA GLU A 902 -3.97 -3.50 44.22
C GLU A 902 -3.19 -2.18 44.13
N ASP A 903 -3.29 -1.47 43.00
CA ASP A 903 -2.70 -0.13 42.83
C ASP A 903 -3.30 0.86 43.86
N LEU A 904 -4.63 0.90 43.98
CA LEU A 904 -5.34 1.81 44.89
C LEU A 904 -5.01 1.55 46.36
N LYS A 905 -4.82 0.28 46.76
CA LYS A 905 -4.41 -0.07 48.13
C LYS A 905 -3.00 0.41 48.47
N ALA A 906 -2.13 0.58 47.47
CA ALA A 906 -0.75 1.02 47.63
C ALA A 906 -0.59 2.55 47.65
N MET A 907 -1.65 3.31 47.33
CA MET A 907 -1.57 4.77 47.23
C MET A 907 -1.42 5.44 48.61
N PRO A 908 -0.70 6.58 48.70
CA PRO A 908 -0.60 7.37 49.95
C PRO A 908 -1.96 7.87 50.49
N TRP A 909 -2.98 7.88 49.64
CA TRP A 909 -4.35 8.28 49.93
C TRP A 909 -5.33 7.11 49.97
N ALA A 910 -4.85 5.87 50.12
CA ALA A 910 -5.68 4.65 50.15
C ALA A 910 -6.79 4.68 51.21
N GLN A 911 -6.60 5.41 52.32
CA GLN A 911 -7.64 5.60 53.35
C GLN A 911 -8.89 6.34 52.86
N HIS A 912 -8.83 7.02 51.71
CA HIS A 912 -9.95 7.71 51.08
C HIS A 912 -10.72 6.80 50.09
N VAL A 913 -10.28 5.56 49.90
CA VAL A 913 -10.84 4.62 48.90
C VAL A 913 -11.81 3.65 49.57
N THR A 914 -13.00 3.51 49.00
CA THR A 914 -13.98 2.48 49.36
C THR A 914 -14.33 1.63 48.13
N PHE A 915 -14.25 0.31 48.28
CA PHE A 915 -14.56 -0.65 47.22
C PHE A 915 -15.98 -1.21 47.34
N HIS A 916 -16.68 -1.32 46.21
CA HIS A 916 -18.04 -1.85 46.11
C HIS A 916 -18.10 -2.94 45.03
N PHE A 917 -18.24 -4.20 45.44
CA PHE A 917 -18.33 -5.36 44.54
C PHE A 917 -19.69 -6.03 44.66
N SER A 918 -20.47 -5.98 43.59
CA SER A 918 -21.87 -6.40 43.64
C SER A 918 -22.07 -7.90 43.87
N ASP A 919 -21.13 -8.74 43.44
CA ASP A 919 -21.12 -10.19 43.68
C ASP A 919 -20.85 -10.55 45.16
N GLN A 920 -20.18 -9.66 45.88
CA GLN A 920 -19.93 -9.77 47.33
C GLN A 920 -21.03 -9.08 48.17
N GLY A 921 -22.07 -8.56 47.52
CA GLY A 921 -23.17 -7.85 48.19
C GLY A 921 -22.81 -6.44 48.68
N THR A 922 -21.66 -5.90 48.32
CA THR A 922 -21.22 -4.54 48.69
C THR A 922 -21.54 -3.57 47.55
N ARG A 923 -22.71 -2.94 47.59
CA ARG A 923 -23.10 -1.88 46.64
C ARG A 923 -23.01 -0.51 47.30
N ALA A 924 -22.58 0.48 46.54
CA ALA A 924 -22.61 1.88 46.97
C ALA A 924 -24.06 2.32 47.17
N ASP A 925 -24.43 2.64 48.41
CA ASP A 925 -25.70 3.29 48.73
C ASP A 925 -25.57 4.79 48.41
N LEU A 926 -25.86 5.15 47.16
CA LEU A 926 -25.55 6.47 46.60
C LEU A 926 -26.29 7.60 47.33
N ASP A 927 -27.57 7.41 47.68
CA ASP A 927 -28.35 8.41 48.41
C ASP A 927 -27.80 8.62 49.82
N LYS A 928 -27.32 7.56 50.48
CA LYS A 928 -26.68 7.67 51.79
C LYS A 928 -25.31 8.35 51.72
N LEU A 929 -24.49 8.00 50.72
CA LEU A 929 -23.13 8.53 50.54
C LEU A 929 -23.14 10.02 50.20
N LEU A 930 -24.07 10.45 49.34
CA LEU A 930 -24.17 11.81 48.85
C LEU A 930 -25.14 12.67 49.69
N ASN A 931 -25.66 12.17 50.80
CA ASN A 931 -26.61 12.91 51.63
C ASN A 931 -26.00 14.20 52.22
N GLY A 932 -26.85 15.23 52.38
CA GLY A 932 -26.51 16.43 53.14
C GLY A 932 -25.56 17.37 52.41
N TYR A 933 -25.83 17.61 51.12
CA TYR A 933 -25.11 18.57 50.30
C TYR A 933 -24.81 19.87 51.04
N LYS A 934 -23.58 20.38 50.87
CA LYS A 934 -23.16 21.71 51.30
C LYS A 934 -22.58 22.45 50.11
N ASP A 935 -22.71 23.77 50.17
CA ASP A 935 -22.16 24.65 49.14
C ASP A 935 -20.66 24.37 48.90
N GLY A 936 -20.29 24.28 47.62
CA GLY A 936 -18.95 23.89 47.17
C GLY A 936 -18.62 22.39 47.22
N TRP A 937 -19.60 21.49 47.45
CA TRP A 937 -19.40 20.04 47.25
C TRP A 937 -19.57 19.66 45.78
N HIS A 938 -18.70 18.80 45.27
CA HIS A 938 -18.75 18.33 43.87
C HIS A 938 -18.78 16.81 43.80
N VAL A 939 -19.45 16.25 42.80
CA VAL A 939 -19.41 14.83 42.47
C VAL A 939 -18.95 14.64 41.03
N TYR A 940 -17.97 13.77 40.84
CA TYR A 940 -17.45 13.35 39.54
C TYR A 940 -17.76 11.87 39.36
N THR A 941 -18.26 11.49 38.19
CA THR A 941 -18.55 10.09 37.88
C THR A 941 -18.11 9.68 36.48
N CYS A 942 -17.57 8.48 36.37
CA CYS A 942 -17.26 7.85 35.08
C CYS A 942 -17.43 6.33 35.19
N GLY A 943 -17.97 5.70 34.16
CA GLY A 943 -18.22 4.26 34.12
C GLY A 943 -19.33 3.89 33.13
N PRO A 944 -19.96 2.71 33.28
CA PRO A 944 -21.13 2.35 32.46
C PRO A 944 -22.30 3.33 32.67
N ASP A 945 -23.08 3.60 31.61
CA ASP A 945 -24.16 4.60 31.62
C ASP A 945 -25.10 4.47 32.81
N ARG A 946 -25.61 3.25 33.07
CA ARG A 946 -26.49 2.96 34.20
C ARG A 946 -25.90 3.33 35.56
N TYR A 947 -24.58 3.18 35.71
CA TYR A 947 -23.88 3.54 36.95
C TYR A 947 -23.80 5.06 37.09
N MET A 948 -23.36 5.76 36.04
CA MET A 948 -23.22 7.21 36.05
C MET A 948 -24.57 7.91 36.24
N GLU A 949 -25.61 7.46 35.54
CA GLU A 949 -26.97 7.98 35.70
C GLU A 949 -27.44 7.81 37.15
N GLY A 950 -27.21 6.64 37.76
CA GLY A 950 -27.54 6.39 39.16
C GLY A 950 -26.86 7.38 40.12
N VAL A 951 -25.58 7.68 39.90
CA VAL A 951 -24.82 8.67 40.70
C VAL A 951 -25.38 10.08 40.53
N VAL A 952 -25.60 10.52 39.28
CA VAL A 952 -26.08 11.87 38.98
C VAL A 952 -27.49 12.09 39.51
N GLN A 953 -28.38 11.10 39.37
CA GLN A 953 -29.73 11.17 39.91
C GLN A 953 -29.74 11.17 41.44
N ALA A 954 -28.88 10.37 42.09
CA ALA A 954 -28.75 10.41 43.55
C ALA A 954 -28.25 11.78 44.01
N ALA A 955 -27.19 12.32 43.40
CA ALA A 955 -26.68 13.65 43.70
C ALA A 955 -27.77 14.73 43.57
N ALA A 956 -28.55 14.68 42.49
CA ALA A 956 -29.67 15.60 42.28
C ALA A 956 -30.73 15.49 43.38
N ARG A 957 -31.11 14.27 43.77
CA ARG A 957 -32.06 14.03 44.88
C ARG A 957 -31.53 14.57 46.22
N GLN A 958 -30.22 14.52 46.42
CA GLN A 958 -29.58 15.02 47.64
C GLN A 958 -29.23 16.52 47.60
N GLY A 959 -29.60 17.23 46.54
CA GLY A 959 -29.52 18.69 46.46
C GLY A 959 -28.26 19.25 45.80
N PHE A 960 -27.44 18.42 45.14
CA PHE A 960 -26.32 18.93 44.34
C PHE A 960 -26.85 19.70 43.12
N PRO A 961 -26.41 20.94 42.88
CA PRO A 961 -26.78 21.68 41.69
C PRO A 961 -26.10 21.10 40.44
N GLU A 962 -26.48 21.56 39.24
CA GLU A 962 -25.98 21.00 37.97
C GLU A 962 -24.48 21.19 37.79
N GLU A 963 -23.98 22.38 38.08
CA GLU A 963 -22.57 22.76 38.05
C GLU A 963 -21.70 21.96 39.05
N ALA A 964 -22.31 21.26 39.99
CA ALA A 964 -21.62 20.39 40.96
C ALA A 964 -21.61 18.91 40.54
N ARG A 965 -22.24 18.55 39.42
CA ARG A 965 -22.39 17.18 38.92
C ARG A 965 -21.63 17.02 37.60
N HIS A 966 -20.50 16.33 37.66
CA HIS A 966 -19.55 16.19 36.57
C HIS A 966 -19.51 14.75 36.09
N LEU A 967 -19.55 14.52 34.78
CA LEU A 967 -19.48 13.16 34.21
C LEU A 967 -18.72 13.12 32.88
N GLU A 968 -18.09 11.99 32.60
CA GLU A 968 -17.38 11.70 31.35
C GLU A 968 -17.88 10.37 30.76
N TYR A 969 -18.26 10.39 29.48
CA TYR A 969 -18.70 9.19 28.75
C TYR A 969 -17.53 8.56 27.98
N PHE A 970 -17.33 7.25 28.14
CA PHE A 970 -16.36 6.48 27.33
C PHE A 970 -16.96 5.91 26.05
N SER A 971 -18.29 5.80 25.98
CA SER A 971 -19.04 5.34 24.82
C SER A 971 -20.24 6.24 24.61
N VAL A 972 -20.74 6.30 23.38
CA VAL A 972 -21.94 7.07 23.06
C VAL A 972 -23.12 6.43 23.77
N PRO A 973 -23.86 7.18 24.61
CA PRO A 973 -25.10 6.69 25.20
C PRO A 973 -26.13 6.31 24.14
N GLU A 974 -27.04 5.37 24.46
CA GLU A 974 -28.20 5.08 23.61
C GLU A 974 -29.01 6.35 23.37
N GLN A 975 -29.20 6.68 22.09
CA GLN A 975 -29.90 7.89 21.66
C GLN A 975 -31.35 7.58 21.25
N PRO A 976 -32.28 8.53 21.44
CA PRO A 976 -33.60 8.43 20.85
C PRO A 976 -33.52 8.48 19.30
N ASP A 977 -34.49 7.87 18.61
CA ASP A 977 -34.57 7.91 17.14
C ASP A 977 -34.83 9.34 16.66
N TYR A 978 -33.75 10.06 16.35
CA TYR A 978 -33.83 11.41 15.78
C TYR A 978 -34.28 11.38 14.32
N VAL A 979 -35.09 12.37 13.91
CA VAL A 979 -35.42 12.60 12.50
C VAL A 979 -34.51 13.70 11.97
N ASN A 980 -33.73 13.42 10.92
CA ASN A 980 -32.87 14.42 10.30
C ASN A 980 -33.64 15.24 9.27
N TYR A 981 -33.53 16.56 9.38
CA TYR A 981 -34.01 17.50 8.37
C TYR A 981 -32.84 18.21 7.68
N PRO A 982 -33.00 18.62 6.42
CA PRO A 982 -32.07 19.55 5.81
C PRO A 982 -32.15 20.91 6.50
N PHE A 983 -31.03 21.64 6.52
CA PHE A 983 -30.94 22.98 7.09
C PHE A 983 -29.83 23.79 6.43
N THR A 984 -29.81 25.11 6.68
CA THR A 984 -28.78 26.02 6.17
C THR A 984 -27.86 26.46 7.31
N VAL A 985 -26.55 26.46 7.06
CA VAL A 985 -25.56 27.07 7.95
C VAL A 985 -24.93 28.30 7.30
N THR A 986 -24.89 29.41 8.02
CA THR A 986 -24.17 30.62 7.61
C THR A 986 -22.90 30.76 8.45
N LEU A 987 -21.77 31.00 7.78
CA LEU A 987 -20.48 31.22 8.44
C LEU A 987 -20.31 32.71 8.71
N ALA A 988 -20.29 33.12 9.99
CA ALA A 988 -20.34 34.52 10.37
C ALA A 988 -19.20 35.38 9.79
N LYS A 989 -17.99 34.81 9.63
CA LYS A 989 -16.81 35.57 9.19
C LYS A 989 -16.76 35.76 7.68
N SER A 990 -17.26 34.77 6.93
CA SER A 990 -17.22 34.79 5.45
C SER A 990 -18.55 35.17 4.81
N GLY A 991 -19.67 35.09 5.54
CA GLY A 991 -21.02 35.24 5.01
C GLY A 991 -21.47 34.09 4.09
N LYS A 992 -20.67 33.02 3.96
CA LYS A 992 -20.98 31.87 3.10
C LYS A 992 -22.13 31.07 3.70
N GLU A 993 -23.14 30.77 2.88
CA GLU A 993 -24.24 29.87 3.22
C GLU A 993 -24.00 28.48 2.62
N LEU A 994 -24.17 27.44 3.43
CA LEU A 994 -24.04 26.04 3.02
C LEU A 994 -25.31 25.29 3.37
N SER A 995 -25.78 24.46 2.43
CA SER A 995 -26.89 23.53 2.67
C SER A 995 -26.34 22.26 3.28
N VAL A 996 -26.92 21.82 4.40
CA VAL A 996 -26.64 20.53 5.04
C VAL A 996 -27.81 19.60 4.77
N ARG A 997 -27.59 18.50 4.06
CA ARG A 997 -28.66 17.54 3.75
C ARG A 997 -29.00 16.67 4.96
N ALA A 998 -30.16 16.01 4.93
CA ALA A 998 -30.61 15.13 6.02
C ALA A 998 -29.65 13.94 6.28
N ASP A 999 -28.92 13.50 5.25
CA ASP A 999 -27.96 12.40 5.27
C ASP A 999 -26.51 12.83 5.53
N GLU A 1000 -26.26 14.11 5.80
CA GLU A 1000 -24.92 14.67 5.98
C GLU A 1000 -24.76 15.35 7.35
N ASP A 1001 -23.62 15.15 8.00
CA ASP A 1001 -23.26 15.90 9.21
C ASP A 1001 -22.71 17.29 8.83
N LEU A 1002 -22.95 18.28 9.69
CA LEU A 1002 -22.49 19.65 9.45
C LEU A 1002 -20.96 19.71 9.29
N SER A 1003 -20.22 18.96 10.12
CA SER A 1003 -18.76 18.90 10.02
C SER A 1003 -18.27 18.39 8.67
N ASP A 1004 -18.96 17.40 8.10
CA ASP A 1004 -18.60 16.83 6.80
C ASP A 1004 -18.87 17.83 5.68
N VAL A 1005 -19.98 18.57 5.76
CA VAL A 1005 -20.30 19.64 4.81
C VAL A 1005 -19.27 20.78 4.89
N LEU A 1006 -18.84 21.17 6.09
CA LEU A 1006 -17.80 22.19 6.29
C LEU A 1006 -16.47 21.74 5.67
N ILE A 1007 -16.03 20.51 5.97
CA ILE A 1007 -14.78 19.93 5.45
C ILE A 1007 -14.84 19.79 3.93
N ALA A 1008 -15.94 19.30 3.37
CA ALA A 1008 -16.14 19.16 1.92
C ALA A 1008 -16.09 20.52 1.19
N ASN A 1009 -16.45 21.60 1.89
CA ASN A 1009 -16.40 22.97 1.41
C ASN A 1009 -15.10 23.71 1.80
N GLY A 1010 -14.10 22.99 2.30
CA GLY A 1010 -12.77 23.50 2.63
C GLY A 1010 -12.70 24.38 3.87
N ILE A 1011 -13.70 24.32 4.75
CA ILE A 1011 -13.68 25.04 6.02
C ILE A 1011 -13.07 24.11 7.09
N PRO A 1012 -11.95 24.50 7.71
CA PRO A 1012 -11.27 23.66 8.68
C PRO A 1012 -12.12 23.53 9.95
N VAL A 1013 -12.48 22.29 10.28
CA VAL A 1013 -13.09 21.91 11.56
C VAL A 1013 -12.39 20.65 12.02
N ASP A 1014 -11.89 20.65 13.25
CA ASP A 1014 -11.26 19.47 13.82
C ASP A 1014 -12.33 18.44 14.16
N VAL A 1015 -12.31 17.27 13.51
CA VAL A 1015 -13.24 16.16 13.80
C VAL A 1015 -12.45 14.93 14.19
N LYS A 1016 -12.89 14.29 15.27
CA LYS A 1016 -12.15 13.18 15.88
C LYS A 1016 -13.00 11.95 16.13
N CYS A 1017 -14.00 12.03 17.02
CA CYS A 1017 -14.87 10.87 17.29
C CYS A 1017 -15.97 10.69 16.24
N SER A 1018 -16.45 11.78 15.63
CA SER A 1018 -17.68 11.82 14.82
C SER A 1018 -18.93 11.29 15.54
N ASP A 1019 -18.86 11.15 16.86
CA ASP A 1019 -19.82 10.42 17.70
C ASP A 1019 -20.39 11.36 18.80
N GLY A 1020 -20.06 12.66 18.78
CA GLY A 1020 -20.59 13.65 19.73
C GLY A 1020 -20.02 13.60 21.17
N ILE A 1021 -19.00 12.78 21.42
CA ILE A 1021 -18.48 12.51 22.78
C ILE A 1021 -17.12 13.13 23.10
N CYS A 1022 -16.42 13.71 22.12
CA CYS A 1022 -15.06 14.22 22.34
C CYS A 1022 -14.93 15.75 22.35
N GLY A 1023 -15.95 16.50 21.92
CA GLY A 1023 -15.92 17.97 21.89
C GLY A 1023 -14.97 18.63 20.89
N VAL A 1024 -14.14 17.89 20.15
CA VAL A 1024 -13.13 18.47 19.24
C VAL A 1024 -13.74 19.31 18.12
N CYS A 1025 -14.91 18.94 17.58
CA CYS A 1025 -15.57 19.67 16.49
C CYS A 1025 -16.48 20.82 16.96
N LYS A 1026 -16.14 21.39 18.12
CA LYS A 1026 -16.88 22.49 18.75
C LYS A 1026 -16.67 23.79 17.98
N CYS A 1027 -17.76 24.48 17.70
CA CYS A 1027 -17.76 25.83 17.12
C CYS A 1027 -18.62 26.77 17.95
N GLY A 1028 -18.36 28.08 17.89
CA GLY A 1028 -19.26 29.08 18.46
C GLY A 1028 -20.57 29.16 17.69
N LEU A 1029 -21.70 29.22 18.39
CA LEU A 1029 -23.04 29.44 17.84
C LEU A 1029 -23.40 30.91 18.05
N GLN A 1030 -23.63 31.67 16.97
CA GLN A 1030 -23.99 33.08 17.03
C GLN A 1030 -25.50 33.32 16.99
N SER A 1031 -26.25 32.52 16.21
CA SER A 1031 -27.71 32.58 16.16
C SER A 1031 -28.32 31.32 15.53
N GLY A 1032 -29.62 31.10 15.75
CA GLY A 1032 -30.36 29.93 15.27
C GLY A 1032 -30.49 28.84 16.34
N ASP A 1033 -31.58 28.08 16.27
CA ASP A 1033 -31.89 27.03 17.25
C ASP A 1033 -31.24 25.70 16.84
N VAL A 1034 -30.53 25.06 17.77
CA VAL A 1034 -29.77 23.82 17.55
C VAL A 1034 -30.41 22.66 18.33
N GLU A 1035 -30.62 21.53 17.66
CA GLU A 1035 -30.84 20.24 18.30
C GLU A 1035 -29.49 19.65 18.68
N HIS A 1036 -29.12 19.84 19.95
CA HIS A 1036 -27.87 19.31 20.50
C HIS A 1036 -27.96 17.80 20.69
N ARG A 1037 -27.12 17.08 19.94
CA ARG A 1037 -27.01 15.61 19.99
C ARG A 1037 -25.68 15.13 20.55
N ASP A 1038 -24.90 16.04 21.10
CA ASP A 1038 -23.63 15.76 21.76
C ASP A 1038 -23.80 15.51 23.27
N PHE A 1039 -22.76 14.96 23.88
CA PHE A 1039 -22.73 14.61 25.30
C PHE A 1039 -21.65 15.37 26.08
N VAL A 1040 -21.10 16.42 25.50
CA VAL A 1040 -19.91 17.13 26.02
C VAL A 1040 -20.18 18.58 26.38
N LEU A 1041 -21.16 19.22 25.75
CA LEU A 1041 -21.55 20.58 26.10
C LEU A 1041 -22.51 20.57 27.28
N SER A 1042 -22.19 21.34 28.32
CA SER A 1042 -23.14 21.69 29.38
C SER A 1042 -24.32 22.50 28.84
N ASN A 1043 -25.44 22.54 29.57
CA ASN A 1043 -26.61 23.34 29.16
C ASN A 1043 -26.26 24.81 28.90
N LYS A 1044 -25.36 25.39 29.69
CA LYS A 1044 -24.87 26.77 29.50
C LYS A 1044 -24.00 26.93 28.25
N GLN A 1045 -23.19 25.93 27.92
CA GLN A 1045 -22.37 25.96 26.70
C GLN A 1045 -23.24 25.82 25.45
N ARG A 1046 -24.29 24.99 25.50
CA ARG A 1046 -25.25 24.81 24.39
C ARG A 1046 -25.94 26.11 23.97
N GLU A 1047 -26.00 27.12 24.84
CA GLU A 1047 -26.51 28.46 24.48
C GLU A 1047 -25.64 29.17 23.44
N ASN A 1048 -24.33 28.90 23.39
CA ASN A 1048 -23.37 29.67 22.58
C ASN A 1048 -22.35 28.80 21.81
N GLU A 1049 -22.45 27.47 21.88
CA GLU A 1049 -21.50 26.53 21.27
C GLU A 1049 -22.27 25.37 20.61
N ILE A 1050 -21.74 24.81 19.52
CA ILE A 1050 -22.30 23.65 18.80
C ILE A 1050 -21.23 22.59 18.51
N ILE A 1051 -21.57 21.31 18.65
CA ILE A 1051 -20.75 20.18 18.20
C ILE A 1051 -21.18 19.75 16.81
N THR A 1052 -20.37 20.09 15.80
CA THR A 1052 -20.75 20.02 14.37
C THR A 1052 -20.84 18.61 13.78
N CYS A 1053 -20.30 17.58 14.44
CA CYS A 1053 -20.34 16.20 13.92
C CYS A 1053 -21.61 15.42 14.24
N GLN A 1054 -22.52 15.98 15.02
CA GLN A 1054 -23.77 15.31 15.42
C GLN A 1054 -24.94 16.29 15.56
N SER A 1055 -24.69 17.50 16.07
CA SER A 1055 -25.75 18.48 16.30
C SER A 1055 -26.25 19.08 14.98
N ARG A 1056 -27.54 19.40 14.93
CA ARG A 1056 -28.24 19.90 13.73
C ARG A 1056 -29.09 21.12 14.07
N ALA A 1057 -29.68 21.78 13.07
CA ALA A 1057 -30.73 22.76 13.33
C ALA A 1057 -31.95 22.09 13.97
N ALA A 1058 -32.62 22.80 14.90
CA ALA A 1058 -33.74 22.26 15.68
C ALA A 1058 -35.04 22.08 14.88
N THR A 1059 -35.17 22.71 13.72
CA THR A 1059 -36.38 22.71 12.91
C THR A 1059 -36.09 22.40 11.44
N PRO A 1060 -37.05 21.82 10.69
CA PRO A 1060 -36.91 21.61 9.24
C PRO A 1060 -36.64 22.93 8.51
N ASP A 1061 -35.70 22.91 7.57
CA ASP A 1061 -35.26 24.10 6.83
C ASP A 1061 -34.77 25.25 7.73
N GLY A 1062 -34.36 24.91 8.97
CA GLY A 1062 -33.80 25.86 9.93
C GLY A 1062 -32.52 26.50 9.41
N SER A 1063 -32.18 27.68 9.96
CA SER A 1063 -30.94 28.37 9.66
C SER A 1063 -30.16 28.63 10.93
N ILE A 1064 -28.89 28.24 10.95
CA ILE A 1064 -27.97 28.51 12.07
C ILE A 1064 -26.76 29.32 11.59
N VAL A 1065 -26.23 30.17 12.46
CA VAL A 1065 -25.04 30.99 12.20
C VAL A 1065 -23.95 30.59 13.18
N ILE A 1066 -22.79 30.17 12.66
CA ILE A 1066 -21.65 29.73 13.47
C ILE A 1066 -20.44 30.63 13.28
N ASP A 1067 -19.59 30.73 14.30
CA ASP A 1067 -18.43 31.64 14.37
C ASP A 1067 -17.21 31.15 13.57
N LEU A 1068 -17.43 30.87 12.28
CA LEU A 1068 -16.43 30.43 11.31
C LEU A 1068 -16.29 31.40 10.13
#